data_AF-A0A4R6Z5C6-F1
#
_entry.id   AF-A0A4R6Z5C6-F1
#
_cell.length_a   1.000
_cell.length_b   1.000
_cell.length_c   1.000
_cell.angle_alpha   90.00
_cell.angle_beta   90.00
_cell.angle_gamma   90.00
#
_symmetry.space_group_name_H-M   'P 1'
#
loop_
_entity.id
_entity.type
_entity.pdbx_description
1 polymer ?
#
loop_
_entity_poly.entity_id
_entity_poly.type
_entity_poly.pdbx_seq_one_letter_code
_entity_poly.pdbx_strand_id
1 'polypeptide(L)'
;MSTSSIVASKTPLPFRLGKDDPTFAWVTDHEPAMEPWRMALAEWVRGAVYPAPAMQHGRELVRYLWSCPTAARDPERFCRADYSAPMELASFLDRPNSRSNTAAKLHNGIYRFFDWLLHDRPSGPLADGSRAYRNPLSRKPLVAGPARTHRTAMPIALLDALAEVLTADDYAWPKTIAADWGTDVHGNRVWCPVRAVAMLIKVRLPLRNADVRFLESGEGDAERFTPAGWVANPTPCCTGGRGKAPQRGFLRRLRRTEGTDMTVFFVNTDKGYDRMQFAHHPGRVVPWPQDDVAQAVHGLEAWQQEHNPVAAPTRWTTLQDGRVRKDPKAYEKQPDAFFLLRDPLGTLRNEPLSDARLRTMWLALLDETSRRLTRGDYPELAAAIPQLVDARSPSGRATHAVYDLHTPRVSYTTALYDAEVPPATIGCCLGHTTERMTSHYYAPSDAAVVGTMKEAQQRLQENRSANLAACEKPGGGSLWLPASWVVGLMGAAASGGSPSGLASPVSSTTGYGVCPVGAGRCHVGGRVTADGVPGPVPGGPNRCLQCRFFATGPAHLPGLLDRLNDLSAAFGRRIAAYWRREFDARLCEDSLSAVQDPAARPALRAQFVTAQKRSDEALGELVALQPAWEAAFAAATRCQAVARTGRAGLDLVVNGTAEDWAEAQAAAKEPNVLRAITKDARVHCGPDAASAETARRVADRLVAEHCVEPPPATLGPEHARAVASAQVAWRLRVASGAAEGRDSSRRDLWSWAEDGCAT
;
A
#
# COMPACT_ATOMS: atom_id res chain seq x y z
N MET A 1 -25.93 42.82 12.30
CA MET A 1 -24.51 42.82 11.88
C MET A 1 -24.13 41.37 11.60
N SER A 2 -24.19 40.98 10.32
CA SER A 2 -23.99 39.60 9.86
C SER A 2 -22.58 39.44 9.33
N THR A 3 -21.78 38.57 9.94
CA THR A 3 -20.46 38.16 9.46
C THR A 3 -20.63 37.19 8.29
N SER A 4 -20.44 37.68 7.07
CA SER A 4 -20.45 36.87 5.85
C SER A 4 -19.22 35.96 5.80
N SER A 5 -19.44 34.65 5.74
CA SER A 5 -18.40 33.66 5.43
C SER A 5 -18.07 33.75 3.94
N ILE A 6 -16.86 34.21 3.59
CA ILE A 6 -16.37 34.20 2.22
C ILE A 6 -15.96 32.75 1.89
N VAL A 7 -16.85 32.01 1.24
CA VAL A 7 -16.48 30.79 0.52
C VAL A 7 -15.81 31.23 -0.77
N ALA A 8 -14.49 31.13 -0.84
CA ALA A 8 -13.74 31.36 -2.07
C ALA A 8 -14.12 30.29 -3.11
N SER A 9 -15.02 30.65 -4.03
CA SER A 9 -15.27 29.86 -5.23
C SER A 9 -14.02 29.87 -6.11
N LYS A 10 -13.59 28.71 -6.61
CA LYS A 10 -12.48 28.59 -7.54
C LYS A 10 -12.88 29.21 -8.88
N THR A 11 -12.53 30.47 -9.08
CA THR A 11 -12.60 31.11 -10.39
C THR A 11 -11.67 30.33 -11.35
N PRO A 12 -12.12 29.94 -12.55
CA PRO A 12 -11.25 29.28 -13.51
C PRO A 12 -10.10 30.22 -13.88
N LEU A 13 -8.87 29.72 -13.77
CA LEU A 13 -7.69 30.48 -14.21
C LEU A 13 -7.78 30.71 -15.73
N PRO A 14 -7.43 31.92 -16.22
CA PRO A 14 -7.57 32.26 -17.63
C PRO A 14 -6.56 31.57 -18.58
N PHE A 15 -5.70 30.67 -18.09
CA PHE A 15 -4.66 30.00 -18.87
C PHE A 15 -4.33 28.58 -18.37
N ARG A 16 -3.73 27.76 -19.25
CA ARG A 16 -3.33 26.37 -18.93
C ARG A 16 -2.02 26.36 -18.14
N LEU A 17 -2.08 25.85 -16.91
CA LEU A 17 -0.89 25.54 -16.10
C LEU A 17 -0.01 24.51 -16.84
N GLY A 18 1.28 24.82 -17.04
CA GLY A 18 2.25 23.90 -17.64
C GLY A 18 2.38 22.63 -16.80
N LYS A 19 1.71 21.54 -17.21
CA LYS A 19 1.60 20.33 -16.37
C LYS A 19 2.92 19.59 -16.18
N ASP A 20 3.83 19.75 -17.13
CA ASP A 20 5.09 19.01 -17.25
C ASP A 20 6.31 19.95 -17.38
N ASP A 21 6.16 21.23 -17.02
CA ASP A 21 7.26 22.21 -17.03
C ASP A 21 7.96 22.24 -15.65
N PRO A 22 9.20 21.73 -15.52
CA PRO A 22 9.93 21.72 -14.26
C PRO A 22 10.53 23.08 -13.89
N THR A 23 10.52 24.05 -14.81
CA THR A 23 11.08 25.40 -14.61
C THR A 23 10.06 26.41 -14.11
N PHE A 24 8.77 26.06 -14.22
CA PHE A 24 7.64 26.93 -13.89
C PHE A 24 7.67 28.28 -14.64
N ALA A 25 8.18 28.32 -15.87
CA ALA A 25 8.33 29.56 -16.66
C ALA A 25 6.99 30.31 -16.84
N TRP A 26 5.91 29.54 -17.01
CA TRP A 26 4.54 30.06 -17.10
C TRP A 26 4.08 30.87 -15.87
N VAL A 27 4.76 30.76 -14.73
CA VAL A 27 4.44 31.56 -13.54
C VAL A 27 4.84 33.02 -13.74
N THR A 28 6.04 33.27 -14.27
CA THR A 28 6.61 34.61 -14.43
C THR A 28 6.25 35.26 -15.75
N ASP A 29 5.90 34.46 -16.76
CA ASP A 29 5.23 34.95 -17.98
C ASP A 29 3.89 35.62 -17.65
N HIS A 30 3.23 35.15 -16.58
CA HIS A 30 1.97 35.71 -16.10
C HIS A 30 2.15 36.81 -15.05
N GLU A 31 2.99 36.59 -14.04
CA GLU A 31 3.23 37.52 -12.94
C GLU A 31 4.74 37.63 -12.65
N PRO A 32 5.45 38.61 -13.23
CA PRO A 32 6.91 38.76 -13.05
C PRO A 32 7.36 38.86 -11.59
N ALA A 33 6.51 39.38 -10.70
CA ALA A 33 6.78 39.47 -9.27
C ALA A 33 6.93 38.10 -8.56
N MET A 34 6.49 37.01 -9.19
CA MET A 34 6.58 35.64 -8.65
C MET A 34 7.93 34.95 -8.93
N GLU A 35 8.91 35.66 -9.49
CA GLU A 35 10.25 35.12 -9.77
C GLU A 35 10.91 34.43 -8.56
N PRO A 36 10.85 34.97 -7.33
CA PRO A 36 11.41 34.29 -6.15
C PRO A 36 10.77 32.91 -5.88
N TRP A 37 9.44 32.82 -6.02
CA TRP A 37 8.72 31.54 -5.90
C TRP A 37 9.06 30.57 -7.03
N ARG A 38 9.14 31.05 -8.27
CA ARG A 38 9.50 30.24 -9.44
C ARG A 38 10.88 29.61 -9.26
N MET A 39 11.88 30.42 -8.88
CA MET A 39 13.24 29.96 -8.64
C MET A 39 13.29 28.87 -7.56
N ALA A 40 12.66 29.09 -6.41
CA ALA A 40 12.63 28.13 -5.31
C ALA A 40 11.96 26.81 -5.70
N LEU A 41 10.82 26.87 -6.42
CA LEU A 41 10.11 25.67 -6.89
C LEU A 41 10.90 24.91 -7.96
N ALA A 42 11.53 25.60 -8.91
CA ALA A 42 12.33 24.99 -9.96
C ALA A 42 13.60 24.31 -9.38
N GLU A 43 14.24 24.93 -8.39
CA GLU A 43 15.37 24.36 -7.66
C GLU A 43 14.95 23.08 -6.91
N TRP A 44 13.82 23.13 -6.18
CA TRP A 44 13.30 21.96 -5.48
C TRP A 44 12.96 20.79 -6.41
N VAL A 45 12.29 21.07 -7.53
CA VAL A 45 11.94 20.05 -8.53
C VAL A 45 13.18 19.44 -9.17
N ARG A 46 14.24 20.24 -9.42
CA ARG A 46 15.50 19.77 -9.99
C ARG A 46 16.21 18.75 -9.09
N GLY A 47 16.17 18.98 -7.77
CA GLY A 47 16.75 18.11 -6.74
C GLY A 47 15.86 16.93 -6.32
N ALA A 48 14.58 16.92 -6.70
CA ALA A 48 13.66 15.86 -6.33
C ALA A 48 13.98 14.53 -7.02
N VAL A 49 13.98 13.44 -6.26
CA VAL A 49 14.10 12.06 -6.78
C VAL A 49 12.96 11.73 -7.75
N TYR A 50 11.75 12.25 -7.47
CA TYR A 50 10.57 12.12 -8.31
C TYR A 50 10.02 13.51 -8.63
N PRO A 51 10.33 14.08 -9.82
CA PRO A 51 9.92 15.44 -10.18
C PRO A 51 8.41 15.63 -10.30
N ALA A 52 7.67 14.62 -10.78
CA ALA A 52 6.24 14.77 -11.09
C ALA A 52 5.35 15.12 -9.87
N PRO A 53 5.46 14.47 -8.70
CA PRO A 53 4.78 14.91 -7.49
C PRO A 53 5.17 16.32 -7.04
N ALA A 54 6.47 16.66 -7.08
CA ALA A 54 6.97 17.98 -6.69
C ALA A 54 6.37 19.09 -7.59
N MET A 55 6.30 18.86 -8.91
CA MET A 55 5.62 19.76 -9.85
C MET A 55 4.11 19.90 -9.56
N GLN A 56 3.46 18.83 -9.09
CA GLN A 56 2.06 18.91 -8.64
C GLN A 56 1.90 19.79 -7.40
N HIS A 57 2.78 19.65 -6.40
CA HIS A 57 2.76 20.45 -5.19
C HIS A 57 3.01 21.93 -5.50
N GLY A 58 4.02 22.23 -6.32
CA GLY A 58 4.30 23.61 -6.76
C GLY A 58 3.14 24.26 -7.50
N ARG A 59 2.46 23.55 -8.41
CA ARG A 59 1.27 24.08 -9.11
C ARG A 59 0.13 24.44 -8.17
N GLU A 60 -0.12 23.64 -7.13
CA GLU A 60 -1.18 23.93 -6.17
C GLU A 60 -0.80 25.09 -5.24
N LEU A 61 0.49 25.25 -4.91
CA LEU A 61 0.99 26.43 -4.19
C LEU A 61 0.86 27.70 -5.04
N VAL A 62 1.22 27.66 -6.32
CA VAL A 62 1.04 28.80 -7.23
C VAL A 62 -0.44 29.17 -7.39
N ARG A 63 -1.32 28.17 -7.50
CA ARG A 63 -2.78 28.43 -7.51
C ARG A 63 -3.24 29.17 -6.26
N TYR A 64 -2.73 28.81 -5.09
CA TYR A 64 -3.03 29.51 -3.86
C TYR A 64 -2.56 30.97 -3.94
N LEU A 65 -1.31 31.21 -4.36
CA LEU A 65 -0.73 32.55 -4.46
C LEU A 65 -1.55 33.43 -5.41
N TRP A 66 -1.99 32.94 -6.56
CA TRP A 66 -2.87 33.69 -7.47
C TRP A 66 -4.27 33.90 -6.95
N SER A 67 -4.80 32.95 -6.18
CA SER A 67 -6.10 33.11 -5.53
C SER A 67 -6.05 34.13 -4.38
N CYS A 68 -4.85 34.48 -3.91
CA CYS A 68 -4.60 35.43 -2.82
C CYS A 68 -3.59 36.51 -3.27
N PRO A 69 -4.00 37.52 -4.06
CA PRO A 69 -3.09 38.55 -4.58
C PRO A 69 -2.33 39.34 -3.51
N THR A 70 -2.88 39.43 -2.30
CA THR A 70 -2.27 40.09 -1.14
C THR A 70 -1.28 39.20 -0.37
N ALA A 71 -1.12 37.92 -0.75
CA ALA A 71 -0.11 37.04 -0.18
C ALA A 71 1.29 37.40 -0.69
N ALA A 72 2.31 37.26 0.16
CA ALA A 72 3.68 37.63 -0.16
C ALA A 72 4.22 36.87 -1.39
N ARG A 73 4.76 37.62 -2.36
CA ARG A 73 5.42 37.06 -3.57
C ARG A 73 6.88 36.67 -3.37
N ASP A 74 7.35 36.86 -2.14
CA ASP A 74 8.64 36.42 -1.68
C ASP A 74 8.47 35.24 -0.69
N PRO A 75 9.03 34.05 -0.99
CA PRO A 75 9.02 32.89 -0.11
C PRO A 75 9.59 33.18 1.29
N GLU A 76 10.60 34.05 1.38
CA GLU A 76 11.24 34.36 2.66
C GLU A 76 10.26 35.12 3.58
N ARG A 77 9.69 36.22 3.08
CA ARG A 77 8.64 36.94 3.81
C ARG A 77 7.46 36.04 4.16
N PHE A 78 7.06 35.13 3.27
CA PHE A 78 5.95 34.21 3.50
C PHE A 78 6.19 33.24 4.67
N CYS A 79 7.45 32.86 4.91
CA CYS A 79 7.81 31.92 5.97
C CYS A 79 8.17 32.59 7.31
N ARG A 80 8.15 33.93 7.41
CA ARG A 80 8.48 34.59 8.68
C ARG A 80 7.46 34.28 9.77
N ALA A 81 7.95 34.12 10.99
CA ALA A 81 7.15 33.81 12.16
C ALA A 81 6.16 34.94 12.56
N ASP A 82 6.34 36.16 12.06
CA ASP A 82 5.43 37.30 12.22
C ASP A 82 4.49 37.52 11.03
N TYR A 83 4.64 36.77 9.94
CA TYR A 83 3.78 36.89 8.78
C TYR A 83 2.49 36.08 8.95
N SER A 84 1.35 36.67 8.61
CA SER A 84 0.05 36.00 8.56
C SER A 84 -0.52 36.17 7.17
N ALA A 85 -0.81 35.05 6.50
CA ALA A 85 -1.34 35.09 5.15
C ALA A 85 -2.83 35.49 5.16
N PRO A 86 -3.32 36.24 4.16
CA PRO A 86 -4.72 36.69 4.07
C PRO A 86 -5.75 35.53 4.11
N MET A 87 -5.35 34.38 3.57
CA MET A 87 -6.07 33.12 3.68
C MET A 87 -5.06 32.06 4.13
N GLU A 88 -5.37 31.32 5.18
CA GLU A 88 -4.51 30.23 5.64
C GLU A 88 -4.33 29.19 4.53
N LEU A 89 -3.06 28.90 4.19
CA LEU A 89 -2.73 27.94 3.14
C LEU A 89 -3.32 26.56 3.45
N ALA A 90 -3.34 26.16 4.72
CA ALA A 90 -3.96 24.91 5.17
C ALA A 90 -5.45 24.85 4.80
N SER A 91 -6.18 25.96 4.99
CA SER A 91 -7.61 26.07 4.67
C SER A 91 -7.87 26.04 3.17
N PHE A 92 -7.01 26.65 2.35
CA PHE A 92 -7.11 26.57 0.89
C PHE A 92 -6.89 25.14 0.37
N LEU A 93 -5.94 24.42 0.98
CA LEU A 93 -5.63 23.04 0.63
C LEU A 93 -6.71 22.05 1.10
N ASP A 94 -7.48 22.43 2.12
CA ASP A 94 -8.59 21.63 2.63
C ASP A 94 -9.76 21.63 1.65
N ARG A 95 -9.99 20.46 1.05
CA ARG A 95 -11.13 20.24 0.16
C ARG A 95 -12.31 19.73 0.99
N PRO A 96 -13.45 20.44 1.02
CA PRO A 96 -14.67 19.88 1.59
C PRO A 96 -14.97 18.56 0.87
N ASN A 97 -15.25 17.51 1.64
CA ASN A 97 -15.47 16.11 1.20
C ASN A 97 -14.24 15.25 0.84
N SER A 98 -13.00 15.67 1.07
CA SER A 98 -11.82 14.82 0.79
C SER A 98 -11.49 13.82 1.91
N ARG A 99 -12.31 12.77 2.09
CA ARG A 99 -12.02 11.64 3.00
C ARG A 99 -10.91 10.69 2.48
N SER A 100 -9.86 11.20 1.83
CA SER A 100 -8.79 10.37 1.27
C SER A 100 -7.39 10.87 1.60
N ASN A 101 -6.45 9.93 1.76
CA ASN A 101 -5.01 10.21 1.89
C ASN A 101 -4.44 11.06 0.74
N THR A 102 -5.16 11.25 -0.37
CA THR A 102 -4.72 12.06 -1.50
C THR A 102 -4.58 13.54 -1.12
N ALA A 103 -5.53 14.09 -0.36
CA ALA A 103 -5.47 15.48 0.10
C ALA A 103 -4.34 15.66 1.13
N ALA A 104 -4.24 14.74 2.09
CA ALA A 104 -3.14 14.73 3.06
C ALA A 104 -1.76 14.54 2.40
N LYS A 105 -1.64 13.74 1.33
CA LYS A 105 -0.40 13.59 0.54
C LYS A 105 -0.04 14.87 -0.20
N LEU A 106 -1.02 15.57 -0.78
CA LEU A 106 -0.80 16.87 -1.42
C LEU A 106 -0.32 17.90 -0.39
N HIS A 107 -1.03 18.01 0.74
CA HIS A 107 -0.70 18.87 1.88
C HIS A 107 0.71 18.58 2.40
N ASN A 108 1.02 17.32 2.71
CA ASN A 108 2.33 16.92 3.22
C ASN A 108 3.44 17.02 2.17
N GLY A 109 3.10 17.07 0.88
CA GLY A 109 4.04 17.37 -0.20
C GLY A 109 4.46 18.83 -0.19
N ILE A 110 3.49 19.74 -0.02
CA ILE A 110 3.75 21.19 0.11
C ILE A 110 4.45 21.49 1.45
N TYR A 111 4.06 20.82 2.55
CA TYR A 111 4.78 20.87 3.83
C TYR A 111 6.28 20.56 3.64
N ARG A 112 6.60 19.49 2.89
CA ARG A 112 7.99 19.08 2.63
C ARG A 112 8.77 20.06 1.77
N PHE A 113 8.09 20.78 0.87
CA PHE A 113 8.72 21.87 0.15
C PHE A 113 9.13 23.01 1.09
N PHE A 114 8.26 23.40 2.02
CA PHE A 114 8.59 24.42 3.03
C PHE A 114 9.68 23.96 4.01
N ASP A 115 9.63 22.69 4.43
CA ASP A 115 10.66 22.08 5.27
C ASP A 115 12.03 22.12 4.57
N TRP A 116 12.06 21.72 3.29
CA TRP A 116 13.25 21.81 2.45
C TRP A 116 13.72 23.26 2.27
N LEU A 117 12.82 24.20 1.99
CA LEU A 117 13.14 25.62 1.80
C LEU A 117 13.77 26.25 3.05
N LEU A 118 13.30 25.82 4.22
CA LEU A 118 13.76 26.31 5.52
C LEU A 118 15.07 25.66 5.96
N HIS A 119 15.33 24.39 5.63
CA HIS A 119 16.40 23.62 6.29
C HIS A 119 17.40 22.94 5.33
N ASP A 120 16.98 22.56 4.13
CA ASP A 120 17.75 21.66 3.24
C ASP A 120 18.07 22.26 1.86
N ARG A 121 17.75 23.54 1.64
CA ARG A 121 17.92 24.19 0.34
C ARG A 121 19.41 24.36 -0.02
N PRO A 122 19.87 23.88 -1.19
CA PRO A 122 21.28 23.97 -1.61
C PRO A 122 21.83 25.39 -1.70
N SER A 123 20.99 26.34 -2.14
CA SER A 123 21.36 27.77 -2.19
C SER A 123 21.41 28.46 -0.80
N GLY A 124 21.21 27.69 0.27
CA GLY A 124 21.17 28.14 1.66
C GLY A 124 19.78 27.98 2.27
N PRO A 125 19.65 27.42 3.49
CA PRO A 125 18.39 27.41 4.22
C PRO A 125 17.96 28.83 4.59
N LEU A 126 16.66 29.11 4.56
CA LEU A 126 16.13 30.35 5.12
C LEU A 126 16.21 30.38 6.65
N ALA A 127 16.20 29.21 7.31
CA ALA A 127 16.28 29.08 8.76
C ALA A 127 17.56 28.33 9.16
N ASP A 128 18.47 29.06 9.79
CA ASP A 128 19.74 28.57 10.37
C ASP A 128 19.58 28.03 11.82
N GLY A 129 18.34 27.82 12.27
CA GLY A 129 18.02 27.50 13.67
C GLY A 129 17.42 28.67 14.46
N SER A 130 17.25 29.85 13.84
CA SER A 130 16.56 31.00 14.42
C SER A 130 15.03 30.82 14.50
N ARG A 131 14.40 31.28 15.59
CA ARG A 131 12.93 31.29 15.79
C ARG A 131 12.18 32.26 14.85
N ALA A 132 12.88 32.91 13.93
CA ALA A 132 12.36 33.96 13.05
C ALA A 132 11.52 33.43 11.88
N TYR A 133 11.64 32.14 11.55
CA TYR A 133 10.93 31.51 10.45
C TYR A 133 10.16 30.27 10.93
N ARG A 134 9.02 29.99 10.28
CA ARG A 134 8.16 28.85 10.59
C ARG A 134 7.62 28.21 9.31
N ASN A 135 7.40 26.89 9.36
CA ASN A 135 6.65 26.22 8.30
C ASN A 135 5.17 26.67 8.36
N PRO A 136 4.58 27.22 7.28
CA PRO A 136 3.19 27.67 7.28
C PRO A 136 2.18 26.52 7.35
N LEU A 137 2.63 25.27 7.23
CA LEU A 137 1.81 24.07 7.34
C LEU A 137 2.27 23.21 8.51
N SER A 138 1.32 22.55 9.16
CA SER A 138 1.60 21.40 10.02
C SER A 138 1.42 20.11 9.24
N ARG A 139 2.18 19.07 9.59
CA ARG A 139 2.05 17.75 8.97
C ARG A 139 0.68 17.15 9.28
N LYS A 140 -0.08 16.79 8.25
CA LYS A 140 -1.36 16.08 8.42
C LYS A 140 -1.12 14.59 8.59
N PRO A 141 -1.73 13.95 9.61
CA PRO A 141 -1.65 12.50 9.73
C PRO A 141 -2.31 11.85 8.52
N LEU A 142 -1.67 10.81 7.97
CA LEU A 142 -2.32 9.95 6.99
C LEU A 142 -3.27 9.03 7.73
N VAL A 143 -4.48 8.85 7.21
CA VAL A 143 -5.40 7.83 7.69
C VAL A 143 -4.82 6.48 7.27
N ALA A 144 -4.72 5.53 8.19
CA ALA A 144 -4.33 4.17 7.83
C ALA A 144 -5.27 3.66 6.73
N GLY A 145 -4.71 3.21 5.61
CA GLY A 145 -5.51 2.57 4.57
C GLY A 145 -6.18 1.31 5.13
N PRO A 146 -7.27 0.84 4.50
CA PRO A 146 -7.83 -0.47 4.87
C PRO A 146 -6.73 -1.54 4.78
N ALA A 147 -6.70 -2.45 5.75
CA ALA A 147 -5.73 -3.56 5.80
C ALA A 147 -5.87 -4.51 4.59
N ARG A 148 -7.03 -4.47 3.92
CA ARG A 148 -7.33 -5.21 2.70
C ARG A 148 -7.54 -4.26 1.53
N THR A 149 -7.20 -4.71 0.33
CA THR A 149 -7.59 -4.04 -0.92
C THR A 149 -9.11 -3.89 -0.98
N HIS A 150 -9.61 -2.73 -1.46
CA HIS A 150 -11.04 -2.50 -1.69
C HIS A 150 -11.62 -3.32 -2.87
N ARG A 151 -10.75 -4.08 -3.56
CA ARG A 151 -11.13 -4.90 -4.70
C ARG A 151 -11.59 -6.26 -4.22
N THR A 152 -12.83 -6.60 -4.54
CA THR A 152 -13.32 -7.97 -4.47
C THR A 152 -12.60 -8.82 -5.52
N ALA A 153 -12.13 -10.00 -5.10
CA ALA A 153 -11.49 -10.96 -6.00
C ALA A 153 -12.52 -11.50 -7.00
N MET A 154 -12.11 -11.64 -8.26
CA MET A 154 -12.89 -12.35 -9.28
C MET A 154 -12.74 -13.86 -9.07
N PRO A 155 -13.78 -14.67 -9.27
CA PRO A 155 -13.64 -16.12 -9.27
C PRO A 155 -12.75 -16.57 -10.45
N ILE A 156 -12.02 -17.66 -10.26
CA ILE A 156 -11.12 -18.22 -11.28
C ILE A 156 -11.90 -18.59 -12.55
N ALA A 157 -13.12 -19.11 -12.40
CA ALA A 157 -14.00 -19.43 -13.52
C ALA A 157 -14.29 -18.21 -14.43
N LEU A 158 -14.36 -16.99 -13.88
CA LEU A 158 -14.54 -15.77 -14.67
C LEU A 158 -13.24 -15.42 -15.42
N LEU A 159 -12.07 -15.60 -14.80
CA LEU A 159 -10.79 -15.40 -15.49
C LEU A 159 -10.62 -16.39 -16.66
N ASP A 160 -11.06 -17.64 -16.49
CA ASP A 160 -11.10 -18.62 -17.57
C ASP A 160 -12.01 -18.20 -18.72
N ALA A 161 -13.24 -17.77 -18.42
CA ALA A 161 -14.18 -17.30 -19.43
C ALA A 161 -13.64 -16.06 -20.18
N LEU A 162 -12.95 -15.15 -19.47
CA LEU A 162 -12.30 -14.00 -20.11
C LEU A 162 -11.18 -14.43 -21.05
N ALA A 163 -10.36 -15.41 -20.65
CA ALA A 163 -9.33 -15.98 -21.51
C ALA A 163 -9.94 -16.68 -22.75
N GLU A 164 -11.00 -17.45 -22.56
CA GLU A 164 -11.74 -18.12 -23.63
C GLU A 164 -12.33 -17.12 -24.64
N VAL A 165 -12.98 -16.05 -24.17
CA VAL A 165 -13.50 -14.99 -25.04
C VAL A 165 -12.39 -14.33 -25.87
N LEU A 166 -11.18 -14.21 -25.32
CA LEU A 166 -10.04 -13.67 -26.05
C LEU A 166 -9.50 -14.62 -27.11
N THR A 167 -9.45 -15.93 -26.85
CA THR A 167 -8.68 -16.86 -27.70
C THR A 167 -9.52 -17.80 -28.56
N ALA A 168 -10.81 -17.99 -28.25
CA ALA A 168 -11.68 -18.93 -28.95
C ALA A 168 -11.75 -18.66 -30.46
N ASP A 169 -11.82 -19.76 -31.23
CA ASP A 169 -11.96 -19.78 -32.68
C ASP A 169 -10.96 -18.87 -33.41
N ASP A 170 -9.68 -18.97 -33.03
CA ASP A 170 -8.59 -18.14 -33.56
C ASP A 170 -8.88 -16.64 -33.39
N TYR A 171 -9.07 -16.22 -32.14
CA TYR A 171 -9.36 -14.83 -31.77
C TYR A 171 -10.60 -14.27 -32.49
N ALA A 172 -11.65 -15.07 -32.67
CA ALA A 172 -12.84 -14.67 -33.42
C ALA A 172 -13.47 -13.38 -32.88
N TRP A 173 -13.66 -13.27 -31.56
CA TRP A 173 -14.21 -12.05 -30.98
C TRP A 173 -13.26 -10.85 -31.08
N PRO A 174 -11.97 -10.93 -30.70
CA PRO A 174 -11.06 -9.80 -30.90
C PRO A 174 -10.97 -9.33 -32.36
N LYS A 175 -11.08 -10.23 -33.34
CA LYS A 175 -11.13 -9.89 -34.77
C LYS A 175 -12.37 -9.11 -35.18
N THR A 176 -13.45 -9.11 -34.38
CA THR A 176 -14.61 -8.22 -34.61
C THR A 176 -14.30 -6.75 -34.28
N ILE A 177 -13.24 -6.46 -33.53
CA ILE A 177 -12.93 -5.09 -33.11
C ILE A 177 -12.23 -4.35 -34.25
N ALA A 178 -12.98 -3.51 -34.95
CA ALA A 178 -12.49 -2.75 -36.10
C ALA A 178 -11.22 -1.92 -35.81
N ALA A 179 -11.06 -1.42 -34.59
CA ALA A 179 -9.91 -0.62 -34.16
C ALA A 179 -8.59 -1.42 -34.03
N ASP A 180 -8.64 -2.74 -34.17
CA ASP A 180 -7.47 -3.64 -34.18
C ASP A 180 -7.10 -4.11 -35.59
N TRP A 181 -7.76 -3.61 -36.62
CA TRP A 181 -7.36 -3.82 -38.02
C TRP A 181 -6.65 -2.59 -38.55
N GLY A 182 -5.54 -2.81 -39.26
CA GLY A 182 -4.81 -1.74 -39.93
C GLY A 182 -3.94 -2.27 -41.05
N THR A 183 -3.05 -1.41 -41.55
CA THR A 183 -2.16 -1.73 -42.66
C THR A 183 -0.76 -2.00 -42.13
N ASP A 184 -0.14 -3.11 -42.54
CA ASP A 184 1.22 -3.48 -42.13
C ASP A 184 2.31 -2.75 -42.95
N VAL A 185 3.59 -3.11 -42.74
CA VAL A 185 4.71 -2.55 -43.53
C VAL A 185 4.63 -2.88 -45.02
N HIS A 186 3.91 -3.94 -45.39
CA HIS A 186 3.83 -4.45 -46.77
C HIS A 186 2.62 -3.89 -47.51
N GLY A 187 1.79 -3.08 -46.86
CA GLY A 187 0.56 -2.54 -47.44
C GLY A 187 -0.65 -3.46 -47.31
N ASN A 188 -0.54 -4.58 -46.59
CA ASN A 188 -1.63 -5.53 -46.41
C ASN A 188 -2.53 -5.12 -45.23
N ARG A 189 -3.84 -5.31 -45.38
CA ARG A 189 -4.79 -5.13 -44.29
C ARG A 189 -4.74 -6.35 -43.37
N VAL A 190 -4.24 -6.17 -42.15
CA VAL A 190 -4.01 -7.24 -41.18
C VAL A 190 -4.67 -6.93 -39.83
N TRP A 191 -5.00 -7.98 -39.08
CA TRP A 191 -5.47 -7.87 -37.71
C TRP A 191 -4.27 -7.86 -36.74
N CYS A 192 -4.28 -6.96 -35.76
CA CYS A 192 -3.23 -6.76 -34.77
C CYS A 192 -3.58 -7.48 -33.45
N PRO A 193 -2.87 -8.55 -33.06
CA PRO A 193 -3.16 -9.32 -31.85
C PRO A 193 -2.72 -8.66 -30.54
N VAL A 194 -1.96 -7.55 -30.60
CA VAL A 194 -1.25 -6.94 -29.46
C VAL A 194 -2.15 -6.73 -28.24
N ARG A 195 -3.35 -6.14 -28.42
CA ARG A 195 -4.25 -5.88 -27.29
C ARG A 195 -4.86 -7.16 -26.71
N ALA A 196 -5.18 -8.13 -27.57
CA ALA A 196 -5.78 -9.40 -27.15
C ALA A 196 -4.77 -10.21 -26.32
N VAL A 197 -3.53 -10.33 -26.80
CA VAL A 197 -2.44 -11.02 -26.09
C VAL A 197 -2.08 -10.28 -24.80
N ALA A 198 -2.05 -8.94 -24.80
CA ALA A 198 -1.86 -8.15 -23.57
C ALA A 198 -2.95 -8.43 -22.52
N MET A 199 -4.20 -8.57 -22.94
CA MET A 199 -5.30 -8.94 -22.04
C MET A 199 -5.18 -10.38 -21.55
N LEU A 200 -4.80 -11.32 -22.42
CA LEU A 200 -4.58 -12.72 -22.03
C LEU A 200 -3.53 -12.82 -20.93
N ILE A 201 -2.39 -12.15 -21.10
CA ILE A 201 -1.35 -12.03 -20.06
C ILE A 201 -1.93 -11.46 -18.76
N LYS A 202 -2.78 -10.43 -18.84
CA LYS A 202 -3.41 -9.80 -17.66
C LYS A 202 -4.41 -10.70 -16.94
N VAL A 203 -5.14 -11.55 -17.64
CA VAL A 203 -6.12 -12.46 -17.04
C VAL A 203 -5.53 -13.80 -16.62
N ARG A 204 -4.33 -14.16 -17.09
CA ARG A 204 -3.62 -15.40 -16.73
C ARG A 204 -2.46 -15.23 -15.75
N LEU A 205 -1.91 -14.01 -15.63
CA LEU A 205 -0.77 -13.73 -14.76
C LEU A 205 -1.04 -12.51 -13.86
N PRO A 206 -0.59 -12.53 -12.60
CA PRO A 206 -0.86 -11.47 -11.63
C PRO A 206 0.05 -10.24 -11.83
N LEU A 207 0.25 -9.78 -13.07
CA LEU A 207 1.18 -8.70 -13.41
C LEU A 207 0.54 -7.31 -13.26
N ARG A 208 1.37 -6.30 -12.93
CA ARG A 208 0.93 -4.89 -12.93
C ARG A 208 0.72 -4.42 -14.37
N ASN A 209 -0.11 -3.40 -14.58
CA ASN A 209 -0.33 -2.86 -15.94
C ASN A 209 0.97 -2.33 -16.55
N ALA A 210 1.83 -1.73 -15.72
CA ALA A 210 3.16 -1.31 -16.12
C ALA A 210 3.98 -2.48 -16.66
N ASP A 211 4.02 -3.56 -15.87
CA ASP A 211 4.82 -4.74 -16.14
C ASP A 211 4.44 -5.35 -17.49
N VAL A 212 3.13 -5.52 -17.73
CA VAL A 212 2.64 -6.06 -19.01
C VAL A 212 3.05 -5.19 -20.17
N ARG A 213 2.80 -3.88 -20.12
CA ARG A 213 3.04 -2.97 -21.24
C ARG A 213 4.49 -2.98 -21.72
N PHE A 214 5.45 -3.12 -20.81
CA PHE A 214 6.87 -3.02 -21.10
C PHE A 214 7.58 -4.37 -21.26
N LEU A 215 6.85 -5.48 -21.32
CA LEU A 215 7.43 -6.80 -21.59
C LEU A 215 8.24 -6.79 -22.88
N GLU A 216 9.30 -7.60 -22.91
CA GLU A 216 10.21 -7.70 -24.04
C GLU A 216 10.00 -8.97 -24.85
N SER A 217 10.25 -8.91 -26.15
CA SER A 217 10.31 -10.06 -27.04
C SER A 217 11.71 -10.68 -27.02
N GLY A 218 11.80 -11.94 -27.44
CA GLY A 218 13.06 -12.65 -27.63
C GLY A 218 13.81 -12.28 -28.92
N GLU A 219 13.44 -11.20 -29.62
CA GLU A 219 14.05 -10.79 -30.90
C GLU A 219 15.57 -10.55 -30.80
N GLY A 220 16.04 -10.09 -29.63
CA GLY A 220 17.47 -9.89 -29.32
C GLY A 220 18.15 -11.06 -28.60
N ASP A 221 17.43 -12.16 -28.33
CA ASP A 221 17.95 -13.29 -27.55
C ASP A 221 18.65 -14.31 -28.44
N ALA A 222 19.64 -15.02 -27.91
CA ALA A 222 20.35 -16.07 -28.67
C ALA A 222 19.52 -17.35 -28.87
N GLU A 223 18.55 -17.59 -28.00
CA GLU A 223 17.66 -18.75 -28.06
C GLU A 223 16.22 -18.23 -28.05
N ARG A 224 15.34 -18.87 -28.82
CA ARG A 224 13.91 -18.55 -28.85
C ARG A 224 13.06 -19.79 -28.58
N PHE A 225 11.89 -19.56 -28.00
CA PHE A 225 10.90 -20.60 -27.77
C PHE A 225 10.17 -20.96 -29.06
N THR A 226 9.92 -22.25 -29.26
CA THR A 226 8.99 -22.79 -30.24
C THR A 226 8.11 -23.85 -29.59
N PRO A 227 6.95 -24.21 -30.16
CA PRO A 227 6.14 -25.31 -29.65
C PRO A 227 6.90 -26.65 -29.56
N ALA A 228 7.92 -26.86 -30.38
CA ALA A 228 8.78 -28.05 -30.37
C ALA A 228 9.96 -27.96 -29.37
N GLY A 229 10.16 -26.81 -28.71
CA GLY A 229 11.23 -26.56 -27.75
C GLY A 229 12.08 -25.33 -28.06
N TRP A 230 13.14 -25.14 -27.28
CA TRP A 230 14.06 -24.02 -27.42
C TRP A 230 15.07 -24.26 -28.54
N VAL A 231 15.16 -23.32 -29.47
CA VAL A 231 16.07 -23.38 -30.63
C VAL A 231 16.96 -22.15 -30.68
N ALA A 232 18.08 -22.22 -31.41
CA ALA A 232 18.90 -21.04 -31.70
C ALA A 232 18.07 -20.01 -32.48
N ASN A 233 18.17 -18.73 -32.11
CA ASN A 233 17.53 -17.65 -32.82
C ASN A 233 18.32 -17.37 -34.13
N PRO A 234 17.73 -17.52 -35.33
CA PRO A 234 18.45 -17.35 -36.59
C PRO A 234 18.79 -15.88 -36.91
N THR A 235 18.08 -14.93 -36.31
CA THR A 235 18.24 -13.49 -36.56
C THR A 235 18.28 -12.71 -35.24
N PRO A 236 19.32 -12.88 -34.40
CA PRO A 236 19.43 -12.10 -33.18
C PRO A 236 19.73 -10.64 -33.57
N CYS A 237 18.71 -9.78 -33.49
CA CYS A 237 18.90 -8.35 -33.66
C CYS A 237 19.77 -7.86 -32.48
N CYS A 238 21.05 -7.60 -32.75
CA CYS A 238 22.06 -7.07 -31.82
C CYS A 238 22.68 -8.08 -30.82
N THR A 239 23.67 -8.87 -31.28
CA THR A 239 24.67 -9.44 -30.38
C THR A 239 25.60 -8.34 -29.89
N GLY A 240 25.41 -7.86 -28.65
CA GLY A 240 26.41 -7.02 -27.99
C GLY A 240 27.77 -7.74 -27.93
N GLY A 241 28.86 -7.00 -28.15
CA GLY A 241 30.21 -7.55 -28.18
C GLY A 241 30.65 -8.19 -26.85
N ARG A 242 31.37 -9.31 -26.96
CA ARG A 242 32.12 -10.06 -25.93
C ARG A 242 31.43 -10.21 -24.56
N GLY A 243 30.47 -11.13 -24.51
CA GLY A 243 29.82 -11.64 -23.30
C GLY A 243 28.71 -12.62 -23.68
N LYS A 244 28.21 -13.44 -22.74
CA LYS A 244 27.05 -14.32 -22.98
C LYS A 244 25.90 -13.50 -23.59
N ALA A 245 25.30 -14.00 -24.68
CA ALA A 245 24.18 -13.32 -25.32
C ALA A 245 23.08 -13.01 -24.29
N PRO A 246 22.54 -11.79 -24.29
CA PRO A 246 21.52 -11.42 -23.32
C PRO A 246 20.27 -12.28 -23.52
N GLN A 247 19.67 -12.72 -22.41
CA GLN A 247 18.30 -13.26 -22.39
C GLN A 247 17.43 -12.12 -21.87
N ARG A 248 16.50 -11.60 -22.67
CA ARG A 248 15.66 -10.42 -22.40
C ARG A 248 14.18 -10.73 -22.55
N GLY A 249 13.85 -11.69 -23.42
CA GLY A 249 12.49 -12.03 -23.77
C GLY A 249 11.64 -12.42 -22.57
N PHE A 250 10.34 -12.13 -22.69
CA PHE A 250 9.32 -12.49 -21.72
C PHE A 250 9.23 -14.01 -21.57
N LEU A 251 9.39 -14.77 -22.65
CA LEU A 251 9.62 -16.21 -22.58
C LEU A 251 11.08 -16.47 -22.25
N ARG A 252 11.35 -17.32 -21.25
CA ARG A 252 12.70 -17.65 -20.80
C ARG A 252 12.90 -19.14 -20.58
N ARG A 253 14.06 -19.65 -21.04
CA ARG A 253 14.50 -21.03 -20.80
C ARG A 253 15.04 -21.16 -19.39
N LEU A 254 14.39 -21.96 -18.56
CA LEU A 254 14.91 -22.40 -17.27
C LEU A 254 15.52 -23.79 -17.42
N ARG A 255 16.86 -23.88 -17.31
CA ARG A 255 17.60 -25.14 -17.44
C ARG A 255 17.58 -25.91 -16.11
N ARG A 256 17.12 -27.17 -16.12
CA ARG A 256 17.14 -28.07 -14.95
C ARG A 256 18.28 -29.07 -15.03
N THR A 257 18.81 -29.45 -13.87
CA THR A 257 19.86 -30.48 -13.74
C THR A 257 19.37 -31.88 -14.12
N GLU A 258 18.06 -32.14 -14.05
CA GLU A 258 17.42 -33.44 -14.31
C GLU A 258 16.96 -33.63 -15.78
N GLY A 259 17.34 -32.73 -16.69
CA GLY A 259 17.29 -33.00 -18.13
C GLY A 259 16.05 -32.53 -18.91
N THR A 260 15.04 -31.94 -18.28
CA THR A 260 13.92 -31.29 -18.99
C THR A 260 13.92 -29.77 -18.76
N ASP A 261 14.17 -29.01 -19.81
CA ASP A 261 14.04 -27.55 -19.78
C ASP A 261 12.58 -27.14 -19.65
N MET A 262 12.37 -26.00 -19.00
CA MET A 262 11.03 -25.42 -18.87
C MET A 262 11.02 -24.00 -19.43
N THR A 263 9.87 -23.61 -19.97
CA THR A 263 9.59 -22.22 -20.33
C THR A 263 8.95 -21.53 -19.14
N VAL A 264 9.60 -20.46 -18.66
CA VAL A 264 9.11 -19.57 -17.60
C VAL A 264 8.98 -18.16 -18.13
N PHE A 265 8.37 -17.27 -17.35
CA PHE A 265 8.22 -15.87 -17.74
C PHE A 265 9.30 -14.97 -17.12
N PHE A 266 9.63 -13.86 -17.78
CA PHE A 266 10.58 -12.87 -17.26
C PHE A 266 10.03 -11.44 -17.38
N VAL A 267 9.99 -10.71 -16.26
CA VAL A 267 9.50 -9.33 -16.21
C VAL A 267 10.69 -8.37 -16.00
N ASN A 268 10.92 -7.51 -16.99
CA ASN A 268 12.03 -6.54 -17.06
C ASN A 268 11.82 -5.27 -16.20
N THR A 269 10.60 -5.03 -15.71
CA THR A 269 10.27 -3.84 -14.91
C THR A 269 9.97 -4.23 -13.46
N ASP A 270 10.90 -3.91 -12.55
CA ASP A 270 10.66 -4.05 -11.11
C ASP A 270 11.00 -2.75 -10.34
N LYS A 271 10.16 -2.41 -9.37
CA LYS A 271 10.20 -1.19 -8.55
C LYS A 271 11.12 -1.33 -7.33
N GLY A 272 11.62 -2.53 -7.03
CA GLY A 272 12.38 -2.79 -5.80
C GLY A 272 13.66 -3.61 -5.95
N TYR A 273 14.10 -3.94 -7.16
CA TYR A 273 15.31 -4.74 -7.37
C TYR A 273 16.57 -3.89 -7.30
N ASP A 274 17.61 -4.41 -6.64
CA ASP A 274 18.93 -3.79 -6.63
C ASP A 274 19.55 -3.88 -8.02
N ARG A 275 19.54 -2.74 -8.71
CA ARG A 275 19.93 -2.59 -10.11
C ARG A 275 21.43 -2.83 -10.33
N MET A 276 22.22 -2.98 -9.26
CA MET A 276 23.66 -3.25 -9.33
C MET A 276 24.03 -4.73 -9.42
N GLN A 277 23.10 -5.67 -9.20
CA GLN A 277 23.43 -7.10 -9.07
C GLN A 277 23.49 -7.88 -10.40
N PHE A 278 22.89 -7.38 -11.49
CA PHE A 278 22.88 -8.07 -12.79
C PHE A 278 23.58 -7.22 -13.86
N ALA A 279 24.69 -7.74 -14.38
CA ALA A 279 25.56 -7.03 -15.32
C ALA A 279 24.92 -6.73 -16.71
N HIS A 280 23.81 -7.38 -17.09
CA HIS A 280 23.32 -7.32 -18.49
C HIS A 280 21.80 -7.14 -18.72
N HIS A 281 20.91 -7.37 -17.73
CA HIS A 281 19.47 -7.01 -17.84
C HIS A 281 18.74 -7.14 -16.48
N PRO A 282 18.33 -6.06 -15.79
CA PRO A 282 17.60 -6.16 -14.53
C PRO A 282 16.15 -6.66 -14.77
N GLY A 283 15.64 -7.51 -13.87
CA GLY A 283 14.27 -8.03 -13.91
C GLY A 283 14.06 -9.23 -12.98
N ARG A 284 12.92 -9.90 -13.09
CA ARG A 284 12.59 -11.10 -12.30
C ARG A 284 12.03 -12.22 -13.15
N VAL A 285 12.39 -13.46 -12.79
CA VAL A 285 11.70 -14.66 -13.29
C VAL A 285 10.35 -14.76 -12.58
N VAL A 286 9.30 -15.03 -13.34
CA VAL A 286 7.97 -15.39 -12.87
C VAL A 286 7.80 -16.88 -13.17
N PRO A 287 8.12 -17.75 -12.19
CA PRO A 287 8.11 -19.22 -12.31
C PRO A 287 6.68 -19.81 -12.28
N TRP A 288 5.77 -19.25 -13.08
CA TRP A 288 4.39 -19.69 -13.22
C TRP A 288 4.20 -20.24 -14.64
N PRO A 289 4.01 -21.55 -14.85
CA PRO A 289 3.79 -22.10 -16.18
C PRO A 289 2.38 -21.78 -16.69
N GLN A 290 2.27 -21.15 -17.87
CA GLN A 290 1.00 -20.89 -18.56
C GLN A 290 1.19 -21.15 -20.05
N ASP A 291 0.89 -22.36 -20.51
CA ASP A 291 1.18 -22.79 -21.88
C ASP A 291 0.39 -22.00 -22.91
N ASP A 292 -0.85 -21.63 -22.60
CA ASP A 292 -1.70 -20.79 -23.44
C ASP A 292 -1.10 -19.39 -23.64
N VAL A 293 -0.54 -18.79 -22.58
CA VAL A 293 0.19 -17.52 -22.65
C VAL A 293 1.48 -17.69 -23.46
N ALA A 294 2.23 -18.78 -23.25
CA ALA A 294 3.46 -19.02 -23.99
C ALA A 294 3.22 -19.17 -25.51
N GLN A 295 2.17 -19.89 -25.89
CA GLN A 295 1.74 -20.04 -27.29
C GLN A 295 1.28 -18.72 -27.89
N ALA A 296 0.45 -17.95 -27.18
CA ALA A 296 -0.03 -16.65 -27.65
C ALA A 296 1.12 -15.63 -27.82
N VAL A 297 2.09 -15.63 -26.90
CA VAL A 297 3.29 -14.78 -27.00
C VAL A 297 4.16 -15.21 -28.18
N HIS A 298 4.37 -16.51 -28.39
CA HIS A 298 5.10 -17.00 -29.57
C HIS A 298 4.44 -16.55 -30.88
N GLY A 299 3.11 -16.69 -30.99
CA GLY A 299 2.36 -16.21 -32.15
C GLY A 299 2.46 -14.69 -32.33
N LEU A 300 2.43 -13.92 -31.23
CA LEU A 300 2.62 -12.48 -31.27
C LEU A 300 4.04 -12.10 -31.73
N GLU A 301 5.09 -12.78 -31.26
CA GLU A 301 6.46 -12.53 -31.70
C GLU A 301 6.63 -12.76 -33.20
N ALA A 302 6.06 -13.86 -33.73
CA ALA A 302 6.05 -14.14 -35.16
C ALA A 302 5.30 -13.04 -35.93
N TRP A 303 4.10 -12.67 -35.47
CA TRP A 303 3.31 -11.60 -36.09
C TRP A 303 4.04 -10.25 -36.11
N GLN A 304 4.72 -9.91 -35.00
CA GLN A 304 5.50 -8.68 -34.89
C GLN A 304 6.69 -8.70 -35.85
N GLN A 305 7.40 -9.82 -36.00
CA GLN A 305 8.51 -9.94 -36.95
C GLN A 305 8.04 -9.80 -38.41
N GLU A 306 6.87 -10.35 -38.73
CA GLU A 306 6.33 -10.32 -40.10
C GLU A 306 5.73 -8.95 -40.48
N HIS A 307 4.89 -8.38 -39.61
CA HIS A 307 4.06 -7.22 -39.93
C HIS A 307 4.57 -5.91 -39.30
N ASN A 308 5.37 -5.97 -38.24
CA ASN A 308 5.89 -4.80 -37.52
C ASN A 308 7.36 -4.97 -37.06
N PRO A 309 8.28 -5.27 -38.00
CA PRO A 309 9.67 -5.57 -37.69
C PRO A 309 10.39 -4.35 -37.12
N VAL A 310 11.37 -4.61 -36.24
CA VAL A 310 12.29 -3.61 -35.69
C VAL A 310 13.74 -3.99 -35.98
N ALA A 311 14.55 -3.01 -36.39
CA ALA A 311 15.95 -3.24 -36.73
C ALA A 311 16.91 -3.25 -35.52
N ALA A 312 16.49 -2.61 -34.42
CA ALA A 312 17.30 -2.41 -33.22
C ALA A 312 16.40 -2.23 -31.98
N PRO A 313 16.91 -2.48 -30.76
CA PRO A 313 16.16 -2.23 -29.55
C PRO A 313 15.86 -0.73 -29.40
N THR A 314 14.74 -0.41 -28.76
CA THR A 314 14.30 0.97 -28.55
C THR A 314 14.83 1.50 -27.21
N ARG A 315 15.45 2.68 -27.23
CA ARG A 315 15.88 3.35 -26.01
C ARG A 315 14.69 3.89 -25.23
N TRP A 316 14.66 3.66 -23.92
CA TRP A 316 13.53 4.09 -23.09
C TRP A 316 13.29 5.60 -23.15
N THR A 317 14.35 6.41 -23.12
CA THR A 317 14.24 7.87 -23.11
C THR A 317 13.73 8.47 -24.41
N THR A 318 13.63 7.70 -25.50
CA THR A 318 13.05 8.17 -26.78
C THR A 318 11.54 7.95 -26.85
N LEU A 319 10.95 7.21 -25.91
CA LEU A 319 9.52 6.94 -25.89
C LEU A 319 8.70 8.21 -25.59
N GLN A 320 7.63 8.40 -26.35
CA GLN A 320 6.59 9.41 -26.12
C GLN A 320 5.54 8.96 -25.10
N ASP A 321 5.70 7.77 -24.52
CA ASP A 321 4.83 7.28 -23.47
C ASP A 321 4.74 8.25 -22.28
N GLY A 322 3.50 8.56 -21.88
CA GLY A 322 3.24 9.55 -20.84
C GLY A 322 3.77 9.16 -19.45
N ARG A 323 4.05 7.88 -19.17
CA ARG A 323 4.66 7.45 -17.91
C ARG A 323 6.17 7.66 -17.95
N VAL A 324 6.81 7.41 -19.09
CA VAL A 324 8.25 7.59 -19.29
C VAL A 324 8.59 9.08 -19.33
N ARG A 325 7.83 9.87 -20.09
CA ARG A 325 8.02 11.33 -20.21
C ARG A 325 7.87 12.08 -18.88
N LYS A 326 7.04 11.58 -17.95
CA LYS A 326 6.84 12.19 -16.63
C LYS A 326 8.03 12.01 -15.69
N ASP A 327 8.88 11.02 -15.95
CA ASP A 327 10.02 10.69 -15.10
C ASP A 327 11.18 10.10 -15.92
N PRO A 328 11.75 10.87 -16.87
CA PRO A 328 12.77 10.34 -17.78
C PRO A 328 14.02 9.85 -17.03
N LYS A 329 14.36 10.49 -15.90
CA LYS A 329 15.49 10.08 -15.03
C LYS A 329 15.30 8.68 -14.46
N ALA A 330 14.07 8.29 -14.09
CA ALA A 330 13.80 6.94 -13.58
C ALA A 330 14.00 5.83 -14.62
N TYR A 331 13.92 6.18 -15.92
CA TYR A 331 14.06 5.25 -17.05
C TYR A 331 15.37 5.40 -17.83
N GLU A 332 16.18 6.44 -17.55
CA GLU A 332 17.47 6.68 -18.23
C GLU A 332 18.46 5.51 -18.07
N LYS A 333 18.38 4.81 -16.94
CA LYS A 333 19.23 3.66 -16.61
C LYS A 333 18.68 2.33 -17.13
N GLN A 334 17.56 2.33 -17.85
CA GLN A 334 17.01 1.10 -18.40
C GLN A 334 17.79 0.70 -19.67
N PRO A 335 18.13 -0.59 -19.85
CA PRO A 335 18.70 -1.06 -21.09
C PRO A 335 17.71 -0.88 -22.25
N ASP A 336 18.23 -0.65 -23.45
CA ASP A 336 17.41 -0.59 -24.66
C ASP A 336 16.64 -1.91 -24.82
N ALA A 337 15.36 -1.82 -25.18
CA ALA A 337 14.42 -2.93 -25.09
C ALA A 337 13.74 -3.24 -26.43
N PHE A 338 13.50 -4.52 -26.67
CA PHE A 338 12.62 -4.99 -27.76
C PHE A 338 11.21 -5.16 -27.22
N PHE A 339 10.37 -4.12 -27.28
CA PHE A 339 9.03 -4.19 -26.69
C PHE A 339 8.14 -5.23 -27.41
N LEU A 340 7.66 -6.23 -26.66
CA LEU A 340 6.77 -7.29 -27.14
C LEU A 340 5.41 -6.73 -27.55
N LEU A 341 4.85 -5.87 -26.69
CA LEU A 341 3.52 -5.29 -26.87
C LEU A 341 3.58 -3.93 -27.58
N ARG A 342 4.47 -3.78 -28.56
CA ARG A 342 4.49 -2.59 -29.44
C ARG A 342 3.25 -2.58 -30.34
N ASP A 343 2.54 -1.47 -30.42
CA ASP A 343 1.26 -1.39 -31.13
C ASP A 343 1.38 -0.55 -32.41
N PRO A 344 1.39 -1.18 -33.62
CA PRO A 344 1.48 -0.44 -34.87
C PRO A 344 0.27 0.45 -35.16
N LEU A 345 -0.84 0.26 -34.44
CA LEU A 345 -2.06 1.06 -34.53
C LEU A 345 -2.09 2.18 -33.46
N GLY A 346 -1.02 2.30 -32.67
CA GLY A 346 -0.80 3.40 -31.74
C GLY A 346 -0.34 4.67 -32.45
N THR A 347 -0.15 5.74 -31.68
CA THR A 347 0.38 7.02 -32.21
C THR A 347 1.76 6.84 -32.81
N LEU A 348 2.59 6.00 -32.20
CA LEU A 348 3.92 5.66 -32.66
C LEU A 348 4.05 4.15 -32.76
N ARG A 349 4.36 3.70 -33.97
CA ARG A 349 4.24 2.32 -34.42
C ARG A 349 5.00 1.28 -33.59
N ASN A 350 6.19 1.67 -33.12
CA ASN A 350 7.10 0.79 -32.38
C ASN A 350 7.03 1.02 -30.87
N GLU A 351 6.11 1.85 -30.38
CA GLU A 351 5.98 2.11 -28.95
C GLU A 351 5.10 1.07 -28.26
N PRO A 352 5.38 0.79 -26.97
CA PRO A 352 4.52 -0.03 -26.13
C PRO A 352 3.07 0.44 -26.13
N LEU A 353 2.15 -0.51 -26.02
CA LEU A 353 0.73 -0.25 -25.84
C LEU A 353 0.49 0.80 -24.74
N SER A 354 -0.43 1.74 -24.96
CA SER A 354 -0.77 2.77 -23.97
C SER A 354 -1.74 2.28 -22.88
N ASP A 355 -1.72 2.88 -21.69
CA ASP A 355 -2.68 2.56 -20.61
C ASP A 355 -4.13 2.74 -21.08
N ALA A 356 -4.39 3.72 -21.96
CA ALA A 356 -5.71 3.99 -22.48
C ALA A 356 -6.21 2.84 -23.37
N ARG A 357 -5.38 2.35 -24.29
CA ARG A 357 -5.73 1.24 -25.19
C ARG A 357 -5.91 -0.07 -24.43
N LEU A 358 -5.06 -0.32 -23.42
CA LEU A 358 -5.20 -1.46 -22.49
C LEU A 358 -6.56 -1.41 -21.75
N ARG A 359 -6.94 -0.24 -21.22
CA ARG A 359 -8.22 -0.04 -20.52
C ARG A 359 -9.43 -0.18 -21.45
N THR A 360 -9.35 0.32 -22.67
CA THR A 360 -10.46 0.20 -23.63
C THR A 360 -10.69 -1.26 -24.01
N MET A 361 -9.63 -2.04 -24.21
CA MET A 361 -9.75 -3.48 -24.48
C MET A 361 -10.38 -4.22 -23.29
N TRP A 362 -9.98 -3.89 -22.06
CA TRP A 362 -10.57 -4.47 -20.84
C TRP A 362 -12.08 -4.25 -20.74
N LEU A 363 -12.53 -3.00 -20.97
CA LEU A 363 -13.95 -2.67 -20.97
C LEU A 363 -14.71 -3.41 -22.07
N ALA A 364 -14.13 -3.52 -23.27
CA ALA A 364 -14.74 -4.26 -24.37
C ALA A 364 -14.85 -5.75 -24.06
N LEU A 365 -13.84 -6.34 -23.42
CA LEU A 365 -13.82 -7.75 -23.02
C LEU A 365 -14.92 -8.04 -21.98
N LEU A 366 -15.00 -7.26 -20.90
CA LEU A 366 -16.05 -7.45 -19.89
C LEU A 366 -17.46 -7.19 -20.43
N ASP A 367 -17.59 -6.27 -21.38
CA ASP A 367 -18.84 -5.99 -22.08
C ASP A 367 -19.29 -7.19 -22.94
N GLU A 368 -18.36 -7.77 -23.70
CA GLU A 368 -18.63 -9.00 -24.46
C GLU A 368 -18.96 -10.18 -23.55
N THR A 369 -18.16 -10.42 -22.50
CA THR A 369 -18.44 -11.50 -21.56
C THR A 369 -19.80 -11.30 -20.89
N SER A 370 -20.22 -10.06 -20.60
CA SER A 370 -21.57 -9.78 -20.12
C SER A 370 -22.65 -10.22 -21.12
N ARG A 371 -22.47 -9.96 -22.42
CA ARG A 371 -23.42 -10.41 -23.45
C ARG A 371 -23.51 -11.94 -23.51
N ARG A 372 -22.38 -12.63 -23.42
CA ARG A 372 -22.33 -14.10 -23.41
C ARG A 372 -22.98 -14.70 -22.17
N LEU A 373 -22.80 -14.07 -21.00
CA LEU A 373 -23.53 -14.44 -19.77
C LEU A 373 -25.04 -14.30 -19.96
N THR A 374 -25.51 -13.19 -20.54
CA THR A 374 -26.95 -13.00 -20.83
C THR A 374 -27.49 -13.98 -21.87
N ARG A 375 -26.67 -14.35 -22.87
CA ARG A 375 -27.03 -15.35 -23.89
C ARG A 375 -27.13 -16.78 -23.33
N GLY A 376 -26.53 -17.03 -22.16
CA GLY A 376 -26.54 -18.34 -21.51
C GLY A 376 -25.32 -19.19 -21.83
N ASP A 377 -24.26 -18.63 -22.40
CA ASP A 377 -23.02 -19.37 -22.75
C ASP A 377 -22.30 -19.90 -21.49
N TYR A 378 -22.46 -19.21 -20.35
CA TYR A 378 -21.86 -19.57 -19.07
C TYR A 378 -22.90 -19.54 -17.92
N PRO A 379 -23.78 -20.55 -17.81
CA PRO A 379 -24.94 -20.51 -16.91
C PRO A 379 -24.55 -20.42 -15.42
N GLU A 380 -23.52 -21.15 -14.99
CA GLU A 380 -23.02 -21.10 -13.60
C GLU A 380 -22.44 -19.73 -13.24
N LEU A 381 -21.68 -19.13 -14.17
CA LEU A 381 -21.14 -17.78 -13.99
C LEU A 381 -22.23 -16.72 -13.98
N ALA A 382 -23.24 -16.85 -14.85
CA ALA A 382 -24.35 -15.90 -14.91
C ALA A 382 -25.18 -15.89 -13.61
N ALA A 383 -25.33 -17.05 -12.96
CA ALA A 383 -26.00 -17.17 -11.67
C ALA A 383 -25.21 -16.52 -10.51
N ALA A 384 -23.87 -16.62 -10.55
CA ALA A 384 -23.00 -16.07 -9.53
C ALA A 384 -22.73 -14.57 -9.72
N ILE A 385 -22.48 -14.14 -10.96
CA ILE A 385 -22.08 -12.78 -11.35
C ILE A 385 -22.96 -12.31 -12.52
N PRO A 386 -24.14 -11.76 -12.24
CA PRO A 386 -25.08 -11.38 -13.29
C PRO A 386 -24.66 -10.12 -14.08
N GLN A 387 -23.70 -9.34 -13.57
CA GLN A 387 -23.30 -8.07 -14.17
C GLN A 387 -21.77 -7.87 -14.08
N LEU A 388 -21.13 -7.50 -15.20
CA LEU A 388 -19.70 -7.10 -15.24
C LEU A 388 -19.50 -5.63 -15.64
N VAL A 389 -20.53 -4.97 -16.17
CA VAL A 389 -20.52 -3.57 -16.63
C VAL A 389 -21.58 -2.77 -15.85
N ASP A 390 -21.14 -1.77 -15.09
CA ASP A 390 -22.01 -0.96 -14.22
C ASP A 390 -22.49 0.34 -14.85
N ALA A 391 -21.74 0.85 -15.82
CA ALA A 391 -22.11 2.09 -16.51
C ALA A 391 -21.78 2.00 -17.99
N ARG A 392 -22.68 2.62 -18.78
CA ARG A 392 -22.54 2.78 -20.22
C ARG A 392 -22.66 4.26 -20.59
N SER A 393 -22.06 4.64 -21.71
CA SER A 393 -22.32 5.93 -22.34
C SER A 393 -23.74 5.98 -22.92
N PRO A 394 -24.26 7.17 -23.27
CA PRO A 394 -25.52 7.29 -24.00
C PRO A 394 -25.54 6.49 -25.31
N SER A 395 -24.37 6.30 -25.94
CA SER A 395 -24.19 5.46 -27.13
C SER A 395 -24.09 3.95 -26.84
N GLY A 396 -24.35 3.50 -25.62
CA GLY A 396 -24.35 2.08 -25.22
C GLY A 396 -22.98 1.46 -24.93
N ARG A 397 -21.88 2.20 -25.10
CA ARG A 397 -20.52 1.70 -24.86
C ARG A 397 -20.22 1.60 -23.36
N ALA A 398 -19.64 0.49 -22.91
CA ALA A 398 -19.19 0.35 -21.53
C ALA A 398 -18.19 1.46 -21.13
N THR A 399 -18.48 2.14 -20.03
CA THR A 399 -17.64 3.23 -19.46
C THR A 399 -17.09 2.88 -18.10
N HIS A 400 -17.78 2.02 -17.35
CA HIS A 400 -17.34 1.51 -16.06
C HIS A 400 -17.61 0.01 -15.97
N ALA A 401 -16.63 -0.73 -15.44
CA ALA A 401 -16.73 -2.15 -15.16
C ALA A 401 -16.65 -2.39 -13.65
N VAL A 402 -17.32 -3.45 -13.23
CA VAL A 402 -17.30 -3.96 -11.85
C VAL A 402 -15.87 -4.22 -11.37
N TYR A 403 -15.07 -4.83 -12.24
CA TYR A 403 -13.70 -5.21 -11.96
C TYR A 403 -12.73 -4.34 -12.74
N ASP A 404 -11.69 -3.84 -12.07
CA ASP A 404 -10.64 -3.06 -12.72
C ASP A 404 -9.49 -3.95 -13.23
N LEU A 405 -8.62 -3.37 -14.06
CA LEU A 405 -7.46 -4.06 -14.63
C LEU A 405 -6.46 -4.58 -13.58
N HIS A 406 -6.57 -4.17 -12.31
CA HIS A 406 -5.73 -4.66 -11.23
C HIS A 406 -6.37 -5.81 -10.45
N THR A 407 -7.68 -6.05 -10.61
CA THR A 407 -8.40 -7.13 -9.93
C THR A 407 -7.83 -8.52 -10.22
N PRO A 408 -7.46 -8.93 -11.46
CA PRO A 408 -6.90 -10.27 -11.71
C PRO A 408 -5.68 -10.62 -10.83
N ARG A 409 -4.84 -9.62 -10.53
CA ARG A 409 -3.71 -9.80 -9.61
C ARG A 409 -4.18 -10.11 -8.19
N VAL A 410 -5.21 -9.43 -7.70
CA VAL A 410 -5.81 -9.71 -6.38
C VAL A 410 -6.42 -11.11 -6.38
N SER A 411 -7.17 -11.46 -7.44
CA SER A 411 -7.81 -12.77 -7.59
C SER A 411 -6.81 -13.92 -7.49
N TYR A 412 -5.72 -13.87 -8.27
CA TYR A 412 -4.69 -14.90 -8.23
C TYR A 412 -3.93 -14.93 -6.91
N THR A 413 -3.67 -13.77 -6.29
CA THR A 413 -3.01 -13.73 -4.98
C THR A 413 -3.85 -14.45 -3.93
N THR A 414 -5.14 -14.15 -3.87
CA THR A 414 -6.09 -14.80 -2.95
C THR A 414 -6.20 -16.29 -3.26
N ALA A 415 -6.42 -16.65 -4.52
CA ALA A 415 -6.65 -18.04 -4.91
C ALA A 415 -5.41 -18.93 -4.68
N LEU A 416 -4.19 -18.43 -4.93
CA LEU A 416 -2.97 -19.17 -4.61
C LEU A 416 -2.78 -19.34 -3.10
N TYR A 417 -3.11 -18.31 -2.31
CA TYR A 417 -3.06 -18.41 -0.85
C TYR A 417 -4.05 -19.46 -0.34
N ASP A 418 -5.28 -19.46 -0.84
CA ASP A 418 -6.31 -20.46 -0.50
C ASP A 418 -5.93 -21.87 -0.98
N ALA A 419 -5.15 -21.97 -2.06
CA ALA A 419 -4.52 -23.21 -2.52
C ALA A 419 -3.23 -23.57 -1.77
N GLU A 420 -3.00 -22.98 -0.59
CA GLU A 420 -1.89 -23.26 0.32
C GLU A 420 -0.50 -23.02 -0.28
N VAL A 421 -0.38 -22.12 -1.27
CA VAL A 421 0.92 -21.71 -1.79
C VAL A 421 1.60 -20.81 -0.76
N PRO A 422 2.86 -21.08 -0.36
CA PRO A 422 3.56 -20.25 0.60
C PRO A 422 3.63 -18.78 0.17
N PRO A 423 3.41 -17.80 1.07
CA PRO A 423 3.43 -16.38 0.73
C PRO A 423 4.73 -15.92 0.04
N ALA A 424 5.88 -16.49 0.41
CA ALA A 424 7.15 -16.21 -0.25
C ALA A 424 7.18 -16.62 -1.74
N THR A 425 6.54 -17.75 -2.07
CA THR A 425 6.38 -18.26 -3.43
C THR A 425 5.43 -17.37 -4.24
N ILE A 426 4.33 -16.94 -3.62
CA ILE A 426 3.41 -15.94 -4.21
C ILE A 426 4.15 -14.62 -4.45
N GLY A 427 4.93 -14.14 -3.48
CA GLY A 427 5.75 -12.93 -3.55
C GLY A 427 6.74 -12.92 -4.72
N CYS A 428 7.32 -14.08 -5.06
CA CYS A 428 8.20 -14.25 -6.23
C CYS A 428 7.46 -13.94 -7.56
N CYS A 429 6.22 -14.45 -7.72
CA CYS A 429 5.40 -14.15 -8.89
C CYS A 429 4.93 -12.68 -8.92
N LEU A 430 4.67 -12.11 -7.74
CA LEU A 430 4.16 -10.75 -7.60
C LEU A 430 5.21 -9.65 -7.77
N GLY A 431 6.51 -9.94 -7.64
CA GLY A 431 7.55 -8.91 -7.63
C GLY A 431 7.44 -7.99 -6.41
N HIS A 432 7.16 -8.60 -5.26
CA HIS A 432 7.24 -7.94 -3.95
C HIS A 432 8.61 -8.25 -3.33
N THR A 433 9.58 -7.34 -3.51
CA THR A 433 10.91 -7.52 -2.92
C THR A 433 10.89 -7.54 -1.39
N THR A 434 9.91 -6.89 -0.77
CA THR A 434 9.70 -6.95 0.68
C THR A 434 9.35 -8.36 1.18
N GLU A 435 8.58 -9.14 0.41
CA GLU A 435 8.08 -10.47 0.79
C GLU A 435 9.11 -11.59 0.51
N ARG A 436 10.06 -11.32 -0.41
CA ARG A 436 11.24 -12.15 -0.67
C ARG A 436 12.39 -11.88 0.31
N MET A 437 12.41 -10.70 0.93
CA MET A 437 13.37 -10.32 1.98
C MET A 437 12.95 -10.79 3.38
N THR A 438 11.66 -11.07 3.60
CA THR A 438 11.13 -11.51 4.89
C THR A 438 11.62 -12.92 5.25
N SER A 439 11.76 -13.84 4.28
CA SER A 439 12.36 -15.16 4.54
C SER A 439 13.73 -15.33 3.88
N HIS A 440 14.81 -14.92 4.56
CA HIS A 440 16.18 -15.20 4.09
C HIS A 440 16.56 -16.69 4.12
N TYR A 441 15.79 -17.54 4.80
CA TYR A 441 16.00 -18.99 4.91
C TYR A 441 15.17 -19.81 3.92
N TYR A 442 14.13 -19.22 3.30
CA TYR A 442 13.31 -19.87 2.28
C TYR A 442 13.53 -19.17 0.94
N ALA A 443 14.60 -19.58 0.26
CA ALA A 443 14.91 -19.19 -1.10
C ALA A 443 14.73 -20.41 -2.02
N PRO A 444 13.47 -20.84 -2.29
CA PRO A 444 13.23 -21.96 -3.18
C PRO A 444 13.83 -21.67 -4.56
N SER A 445 14.42 -22.68 -5.18
CA SER A 445 14.88 -22.55 -6.57
C SER A 445 13.70 -22.28 -7.50
N ASP A 446 13.93 -21.59 -8.61
CA ASP A 446 12.86 -21.36 -9.61
C ASP A 446 12.22 -22.68 -10.06
N ALA A 447 12.99 -23.77 -10.10
CA ALA A 447 12.51 -25.11 -10.39
C ALA A 447 11.54 -25.64 -9.31
N ALA A 448 11.85 -25.47 -8.02
CA ALA A 448 10.97 -25.84 -6.92
C ALA A 448 9.67 -25.02 -6.96
N VAL A 449 9.78 -23.71 -7.22
CA VAL A 449 8.60 -22.85 -7.35
C VAL A 449 7.69 -23.31 -8.49
N VAL A 450 8.24 -23.64 -9.67
CA VAL A 450 7.42 -24.16 -10.77
C VAL A 450 6.68 -25.44 -10.37
N GLY A 451 7.32 -26.34 -9.61
CA GLY A 451 6.66 -27.54 -9.07
C GLY A 451 5.45 -27.20 -8.21
N THR A 452 5.64 -26.35 -7.19
CA THR A 452 4.56 -25.86 -6.32
C THR A 452 3.45 -25.15 -7.09
N MET A 453 3.80 -24.38 -8.12
CA MET A 453 2.82 -23.65 -8.94
C MET A 453 1.99 -24.60 -9.83
N LYS A 454 2.58 -25.69 -10.35
CA LYS A 454 1.83 -26.72 -11.09
C LYS A 454 0.81 -27.42 -10.20
N GLU A 455 1.20 -27.81 -8.99
CA GLU A 455 0.29 -28.40 -7.99
C GLU A 455 -0.81 -27.41 -7.58
N ALA A 456 -0.47 -26.14 -7.41
CA ALA A 456 -1.44 -25.08 -7.13
C ALA A 456 -2.45 -24.90 -8.27
N GLN A 457 -2.01 -24.93 -9.53
CA GLN A 457 -2.91 -24.87 -10.68
C GLN A 457 -3.89 -26.03 -10.72
N GLN A 458 -3.43 -27.24 -10.40
CA GLN A 458 -4.31 -28.40 -10.28
C GLN A 458 -5.35 -28.20 -9.17
N ARG A 459 -4.93 -27.77 -7.97
CA ARG A 459 -5.85 -27.47 -6.86
C ARG A 459 -6.85 -26.36 -7.18
N LEU A 460 -6.42 -25.33 -7.92
CA LEU A 460 -7.30 -24.26 -8.39
C LEU A 460 -8.37 -24.78 -9.36
N GLN A 461 -7.99 -25.73 -10.22
CA GLN A 461 -8.92 -26.37 -11.14
C GLN A 461 -9.92 -27.27 -10.41
N GLU A 462 -9.45 -28.06 -9.43
CA GLU A 462 -10.28 -28.93 -8.61
C GLU A 462 -11.27 -28.13 -7.74
N ASN A 463 -10.82 -27.01 -7.18
CA ASN A 463 -11.63 -26.12 -6.34
C ASN A 463 -12.45 -25.09 -7.13
N ARG A 464 -12.48 -25.17 -8.47
CA ARG A 464 -13.08 -24.14 -9.34
C ARG A 464 -14.55 -23.87 -9.01
N SER A 465 -15.36 -24.91 -8.85
CA SER A 465 -16.78 -24.78 -8.51
C SER A 465 -16.98 -24.24 -7.09
N ALA A 466 -16.15 -24.66 -6.13
CA ALA A 466 -16.18 -24.14 -4.76
C ALA A 466 -15.78 -22.66 -4.68
N ASN A 467 -14.75 -22.26 -5.43
CA ASN A 467 -14.31 -20.87 -5.57
C ASN A 467 -15.41 -19.98 -6.19
N LEU A 468 -16.12 -20.49 -7.20
CA LEU A 468 -17.25 -19.79 -7.81
C LEU A 468 -18.44 -19.68 -6.84
N ALA A 469 -18.77 -20.76 -6.12
CA ALA A 469 -19.84 -20.75 -5.11
C ALA A 469 -19.54 -19.81 -3.94
N ALA A 470 -18.27 -19.71 -3.53
CA ALA A 470 -17.80 -18.82 -2.47
C ALA A 470 -17.51 -17.39 -2.95
N CYS A 471 -17.66 -17.09 -4.24
CA CYS A 471 -17.32 -15.77 -4.75
C CYS A 471 -18.29 -14.70 -4.23
N GLU A 472 -17.74 -13.58 -3.78
CA GLU A 472 -18.53 -12.44 -3.35
C GLU A 472 -19.23 -11.82 -4.57
N LYS A 473 -20.56 -11.74 -4.54
CA LYS A 473 -21.34 -11.14 -5.63
C LYS A 473 -21.01 -9.66 -5.78
N PRO A 474 -20.49 -9.22 -6.92
CA PRO A 474 -20.18 -7.81 -7.12
C PRO A 474 -21.45 -6.97 -7.25
N GLY A 475 -21.46 -5.79 -6.64
CA GLY A 475 -22.66 -4.94 -6.60
C GLY A 475 -23.74 -5.43 -5.63
N GLY A 476 -23.64 -6.66 -5.11
CA GLY A 476 -24.32 -7.04 -3.88
C GLY A 476 -23.78 -6.14 -2.77
N GLY A 477 -24.66 -5.42 -2.10
CA GLY A 477 -24.33 -4.66 -0.90
C GLY A 477 -23.93 -5.57 0.27
N SER A 478 -22.97 -6.49 0.07
CA SER A 478 -22.08 -6.85 1.16
C SER A 478 -21.24 -5.61 1.40
N LEU A 479 -21.79 -4.75 2.25
CA LEU A 479 -21.03 -3.72 2.89
C LEU A 479 -19.96 -4.48 3.68
N TRP A 480 -18.76 -4.60 3.10
CA TRP A 480 -17.59 -4.84 3.91
C TRP A 480 -17.41 -3.57 4.74
N LEU A 481 -18.13 -3.58 5.84
CA LEU A 481 -17.89 -2.77 6.98
C LEU A 481 -16.61 -3.37 7.58
N PRO A 482 -15.46 -2.69 7.61
CA PRO A 482 -14.46 -3.04 8.61
C PRO A 482 -15.21 -3.14 9.96
N ALA A 483 -14.75 -3.97 10.90
CA ALA A 483 -15.39 -4.00 12.21
C ALA A 483 -15.56 -2.58 12.81
N SER A 484 -14.71 -1.63 12.40
CA SER A 484 -14.83 -0.19 12.71
C SER A 484 -15.94 0.57 11.98
N TRP A 485 -16.38 0.15 10.78
CA TRP A 485 -17.51 0.75 10.07
C TRP A 485 -18.82 0.03 10.35
N VAL A 486 -18.88 -1.22 10.83
CA VAL A 486 -20.15 -1.78 11.36
C VAL A 486 -20.58 -0.90 12.53
N VAL A 487 -19.60 -0.52 13.34
CA VAL A 487 -19.72 0.48 14.40
C VAL A 487 -20.04 1.88 13.82
N GLY A 488 -19.48 2.23 12.66
CA GLY A 488 -19.68 3.52 11.99
C GLY A 488 -20.99 3.68 11.18
N LEU A 489 -21.61 2.63 10.66
CA LEU A 489 -22.89 2.68 9.94
C LEU A 489 -24.06 2.62 10.92
N MET A 490 -23.91 1.89 12.04
CA MET A 490 -24.72 2.17 13.23
C MET A 490 -24.48 3.59 13.75
N GLY A 491 -23.29 4.16 13.53
CA GLY A 491 -22.94 5.54 13.84
C GLY A 491 -23.38 6.61 12.83
N ALA A 492 -23.75 6.28 11.60
CA ALA A 492 -24.11 7.25 10.56
C ALA A 492 -25.62 7.42 10.37
N ALA A 493 -26.43 6.48 10.87
CA ALA A 493 -27.76 6.85 11.33
C ALA A 493 -27.70 7.91 12.45
N ALA A 494 -26.54 8.08 13.12
CA ALA A 494 -26.31 8.94 14.27
C ALA A 494 -25.56 10.26 14.02
N SER A 495 -25.83 10.94 12.92
CA SER A 495 -25.64 12.40 12.91
C SER A 495 -26.62 13.11 11.97
N GLY A 496 -27.90 13.13 12.36
CA GLY A 496 -28.90 14.13 11.92
C GLY A 496 -30.16 13.59 11.22
N GLY A 497 -30.92 12.64 11.74
CA GLY A 497 -31.54 12.74 13.07
C GLY A 497 -31.04 11.71 14.06
N SER A 498 -30.86 12.15 15.30
CA SER A 498 -30.38 11.36 16.43
C SER A 498 -31.07 9.98 16.58
N PRO A 499 -30.32 8.87 16.53
CA PRO A 499 -30.59 7.69 17.30
C PRO A 499 -29.84 7.91 18.60
N SER A 500 -30.59 8.45 19.56
CA SER A 500 -30.27 8.29 20.97
C SER A 500 -30.00 6.80 21.24
N GLY A 501 -28.75 6.39 21.45
CA GLY A 501 -28.44 5.04 21.91
C GLY A 501 -27.05 4.52 21.53
N LEU A 502 -26.14 4.49 22.51
CA LEU A 502 -25.00 3.56 22.65
C LEU A 502 -23.82 3.65 21.66
N ALA A 503 -22.91 4.60 21.87
CA ALA A 503 -21.48 4.33 21.75
C ALA A 503 -20.70 5.26 22.69
N SER A 504 -20.34 4.67 23.81
CA SER A 504 -19.82 5.28 25.03
C SER A 504 -18.26 5.34 24.99
N PRO A 505 -17.56 6.42 25.44
CA PRO A 505 -16.09 6.42 25.67
C PRO A 505 -15.43 5.29 26.50
N VAL A 506 -16.16 4.50 27.30
CA VAL A 506 -15.72 3.24 27.94
C VAL A 506 -16.06 2.03 27.05
N SER A 507 -16.99 2.20 26.11
CA SER A 507 -17.36 1.24 25.05
C SER A 507 -16.52 1.38 23.77
N SER A 508 -15.77 2.46 23.56
CA SER A 508 -14.79 2.57 22.46
C SER A 508 -13.55 1.74 22.79
N THR A 509 -13.70 0.41 22.71
CA THR A 509 -12.61 -0.55 22.80
C THR A 509 -11.63 -0.26 21.67
N THR A 510 -10.36 -0.10 22.01
CA THR A 510 -9.26 -0.01 21.01
C THR A 510 -9.06 -1.32 20.24
N GLY A 511 -9.97 -2.30 20.37
CA GLY A 511 -9.81 -3.70 19.97
C GLY A 511 -8.94 -4.51 20.94
N TYR A 512 -7.94 -3.88 21.58
CA TYR A 512 -6.96 -4.54 22.45
C TYR A 512 -7.03 -4.12 23.93
N GLY A 513 -8.04 -3.32 24.31
CA GLY A 513 -8.34 -2.95 25.69
C GLY A 513 -9.12 -1.65 25.82
N VAL A 514 -9.18 -1.13 27.05
CA VAL A 514 -10.02 -0.03 27.50
C VAL A 514 -9.20 1.11 28.10
N CYS A 515 -9.62 2.33 27.79
CA CYS A 515 -9.16 3.55 28.44
C CYS A 515 -10.25 4.07 29.41
N PRO A 516 -10.13 3.81 30.73
CA PRO A 516 -11.14 4.25 31.70
C PRO A 516 -11.38 5.76 31.69
N VAL A 517 -10.32 6.52 31.47
CA VAL A 517 -10.30 8.00 31.46
C VAL A 517 -10.65 8.61 30.11
N GLY A 518 -11.08 7.82 29.12
CA GLY A 518 -11.58 8.30 27.82
C GLY A 518 -10.64 9.25 27.08
N ALA A 519 -9.33 8.98 27.09
CA ALA A 519 -8.24 9.80 26.55
C ALA A 519 -8.06 11.20 27.19
N GLY A 520 -8.73 11.50 28.31
CA GLY A 520 -8.66 12.80 28.99
C GLY A 520 -7.41 13.03 29.85
N ARG A 521 -6.69 11.96 30.22
CA ARG A 521 -5.56 12.02 31.18
C ARG A 521 -4.24 11.46 30.65
N CYS A 522 -4.00 11.52 29.34
CA CYS A 522 -2.73 11.07 28.75
C CYS A 522 -1.49 11.85 29.23
N HIS A 523 -1.67 13.07 29.72
CA HIS A 523 -0.60 13.92 30.24
C HIS A 523 -0.08 13.48 31.63
N VAL A 524 -0.80 12.60 32.33
CA VAL A 524 -0.43 12.00 33.63
C VAL A 524 -0.48 10.46 33.58
N GLY A 525 -0.41 9.89 32.38
CA GLY A 525 -0.52 8.44 32.17
C GLY A 525 0.82 7.70 32.17
N GLY A 526 1.95 8.41 32.25
CA GLY A 526 3.28 7.82 32.33
C GLY A 526 3.61 7.27 33.72
N ARG A 527 4.80 6.70 33.88
CA ARG A 527 5.28 6.25 35.20
C ARG A 527 5.44 7.43 36.15
N VAL A 528 5.22 7.17 37.44
CA VAL A 528 5.52 8.12 38.51
C VAL A 528 7.02 8.37 38.53
N THR A 529 7.42 9.64 38.45
CA THR A 529 8.82 10.06 38.52
C THR A 529 9.34 9.95 39.95
N ALA A 530 10.67 10.06 40.15
CA ALA A 530 11.27 10.05 41.49
C ALA A 530 10.71 11.15 42.41
N ASP A 531 10.17 12.24 41.83
CA ASP A 531 9.55 13.36 42.52
C ASP A 531 8.07 13.11 42.89
N GLY A 532 7.55 11.90 42.67
CA GLY A 532 6.17 11.52 42.99
C GLY A 532 5.12 12.04 42.00
N VAL A 533 5.54 12.74 40.93
CA VAL A 533 4.62 13.29 39.91
C VAL A 533 4.55 12.37 38.69
N PRO A 534 3.35 11.94 38.26
CA PRO A 534 3.17 11.18 37.03
C PRO A 534 3.45 12.05 35.79
N GLY A 535 4.35 11.60 34.92
CA GLY A 535 4.62 12.26 33.65
C GLY A 535 3.60 11.93 32.54
N PRO A 536 3.74 12.53 31.35
CA PRO A 536 2.94 12.13 30.18
C PRO A 536 3.25 10.70 29.77
N VAL A 537 2.28 10.03 29.14
CA VAL A 537 2.51 8.70 28.55
C VAL A 537 3.70 8.79 27.58
N PRO A 538 4.72 7.92 27.69
CA PRO A 538 5.85 7.93 26.79
C PRO A 538 5.41 7.78 25.31
N GLY A 539 5.92 8.66 24.46
CA GLY A 539 5.52 8.72 23.04
C GLY A 539 4.19 9.45 22.76
N GLY A 540 3.57 10.06 23.78
CA GLY A 540 2.44 10.97 23.64
C GLY A 540 1.04 10.30 23.65
N PRO A 541 -0.01 11.06 23.31
CA PRO A 541 -1.38 10.56 23.26
C PRO A 541 -1.52 9.31 22.37
N ASN A 542 -2.45 8.41 22.73
CA ASN A 542 -2.72 7.12 22.04
C ASN A 542 -1.65 6.03 22.23
N ARG A 543 -0.69 6.19 23.14
CA ARG A 543 0.25 5.14 23.57
C ARG A 543 -0.33 4.29 24.71
N CYS A 544 -1.56 3.82 24.55
CA CYS A 544 -2.36 3.23 25.63
C CYS A 544 -1.69 2.05 26.34
N LEU A 545 -0.95 1.19 25.63
CA LEU A 545 -0.22 0.06 26.23
C LEU A 545 0.88 0.50 27.22
N GLN A 546 1.36 1.74 27.12
CA GLN A 546 2.34 2.34 28.04
C GLN A 546 1.68 3.23 29.10
N CYS A 547 0.36 3.38 29.08
CA CYS A 547 -0.38 4.19 30.03
C CYS A 547 -0.70 3.38 31.29
N ARG A 548 -0.44 3.95 32.48
CA ARG A 548 -0.74 3.32 33.79
C ARG A 548 -2.23 3.05 34.00
N PHE A 549 -3.11 3.86 33.41
CA PHE A 549 -4.56 3.69 33.52
C PHE A 549 -5.15 2.65 32.57
N PHE A 550 -4.36 2.14 31.63
CA PHE A 550 -4.89 1.23 30.61
C PHE A 550 -5.21 -0.14 31.21
N ALA A 551 -6.36 -0.67 30.82
CA ALA A 551 -6.82 -1.99 31.20
C ALA A 551 -7.06 -2.85 29.95
N THR A 552 -6.67 -4.11 30.03
CA THR A 552 -6.95 -5.14 29.03
C THR A 552 -7.43 -6.41 29.73
N GLY A 553 -7.49 -7.53 29.04
CA GLY A 553 -7.90 -8.81 29.63
C GLY A 553 -8.12 -9.88 28.56
N PRO A 554 -8.47 -11.12 28.94
CA PRO A 554 -8.70 -12.21 27.98
C PRO A 554 -9.72 -11.86 26.88
N ALA A 555 -10.73 -11.05 27.17
CA ALA A 555 -11.70 -10.58 26.18
C ALA A 555 -11.07 -9.79 25.01
N HIS A 556 -9.93 -9.14 25.27
CA HIS A 556 -9.20 -8.28 24.33
C HIS A 556 -7.96 -8.95 23.74
N LEU A 557 -7.65 -10.18 24.17
CA LEU A 557 -6.42 -10.87 23.79
C LEU A 557 -6.24 -10.99 22.27
N PRO A 558 -7.26 -11.31 21.44
CA PRO A 558 -7.09 -11.34 19.99
C PRO A 558 -6.58 -10.01 19.42
N GLY A 559 -7.22 -8.89 19.76
CA GLY A 559 -6.79 -7.58 19.30
C GLY A 559 -5.44 -7.16 19.87
N LEU A 560 -5.09 -7.63 21.09
CA LEU A 560 -3.79 -7.40 21.70
C LEU A 560 -2.68 -8.17 21.00
N LEU A 561 -2.94 -9.40 20.55
CA LEU A 561 -2.02 -10.20 19.74
C LEU A 561 -1.82 -9.58 18.36
N ASP A 562 -2.89 -9.11 17.71
CA ASP A 562 -2.80 -8.36 16.45
C ASP A 562 -1.93 -7.11 16.61
N ARG A 563 -2.14 -6.36 17.71
CA ARG A 563 -1.35 -5.17 18.02
C ARG A 563 0.12 -5.50 18.30
N LEU A 564 0.38 -6.61 18.98
CA LEU A 564 1.74 -7.11 19.20
C LEU A 564 2.39 -7.50 17.86
N ASN A 565 1.68 -8.19 16.96
CA ASN A 565 2.18 -8.57 15.64
C ASN A 565 2.54 -7.35 14.78
N ASP A 566 1.72 -6.31 14.78
CA ASP A 566 2.02 -5.04 14.11
C ASP A 566 3.31 -4.40 14.64
N LEU A 567 3.46 -4.35 15.97
CA LEU A 567 4.63 -3.79 16.64
C LEU A 567 5.87 -4.66 16.40
N SER A 568 5.72 -5.98 16.43
CA SER A 568 6.76 -6.98 16.14
C SER A 568 7.30 -6.82 14.73
N ALA A 569 6.41 -6.69 13.73
CA ALA A 569 6.82 -6.43 12.35
C ALA A 569 7.51 -5.06 12.21
N ALA A 570 7.03 -4.04 12.93
CA ALA A 570 7.68 -2.74 12.95
C ALA A 570 9.08 -2.80 13.60
N PHE A 571 9.22 -3.51 14.71
CA PHE A 571 10.45 -3.67 15.49
C PHE A 571 11.51 -4.44 14.70
N GLY A 572 11.14 -5.59 14.11
CA GLY A 572 12.02 -6.35 13.21
C GLY A 572 12.56 -5.53 12.04
N ARG A 573 11.73 -4.65 11.44
CA ARG A 573 12.19 -3.71 10.40
C ARG A 573 13.22 -2.69 10.91
N ARG A 574 13.10 -2.21 12.17
CA ARG A 574 14.09 -1.28 12.76
C ARG A 574 15.38 -2.02 13.11
N ILE A 575 15.29 -3.24 13.63
CA ILE A 575 16.46 -4.12 13.87
C ILE A 575 17.23 -4.30 12.56
N ALA A 576 16.54 -4.65 11.47
CA ALA A 576 17.14 -4.80 10.14
C ALA A 576 17.81 -3.51 9.64
N ALA A 577 17.13 -2.36 9.83
CA ALA A 577 17.64 -1.07 9.41
C ALA A 577 18.89 -0.67 10.21
N TYR A 578 18.85 -0.78 11.53
CA TYR A 578 19.98 -0.49 12.41
C TYR A 578 21.21 -1.34 12.05
N TRP A 579 21.08 -2.66 12.01
CA TRP A 579 22.23 -3.52 11.73
C TRP A 579 22.81 -3.34 10.34
N ARG A 580 21.98 -3.06 9.33
CA ARG A 580 22.49 -2.70 8.00
C ARG A 580 23.38 -1.46 8.04
N ARG A 581 22.95 -0.41 8.75
CA ARG A 581 23.72 0.84 8.88
C ARG A 581 24.96 0.68 9.75
N GLU A 582 24.88 -0.16 10.77
CA GLU A 582 26.00 -0.50 11.63
C GLU A 582 27.09 -1.26 10.86
N PHE A 583 26.71 -2.22 10.01
CA PHE A 583 27.66 -2.90 9.12
C PHE A 583 28.25 -1.95 8.07
N ASP A 584 27.44 -1.07 7.46
CA ASP A 584 27.94 -0.04 6.53
C ASP A 584 28.99 0.87 7.20
N ALA A 585 28.76 1.26 8.47
CA ALA A 585 29.68 2.09 9.24
C ALA A 585 31.00 1.37 9.53
N ARG A 586 30.94 0.09 9.94
CA ARG A 586 32.14 -0.74 10.17
C ARG A 586 32.98 -0.93 8.92
N LEU A 587 32.35 -1.18 7.77
CA LEU A 587 33.07 -1.29 6.49
C LEU A 587 33.80 0.02 6.12
N CYS A 588 33.19 1.17 6.42
CA CYS A 588 33.83 2.47 6.23
C CYS A 588 35.00 2.68 7.21
N GLU A 589 34.86 2.23 8.46
CA GLU A 589 35.90 2.28 9.49
C GLU A 589 37.11 1.41 9.11
N ASP A 590 36.87 0.18 8.65
CA ASP A 590 37.90 -0.74 8.17
C ASP A 590 38.66 -0.14 6.99
N SER A 591 37.93 0.46 6.04
CA SER A 591 38.52 1.13 4.86
C SER A 591 39.38 2.34 5.27
N LEU A 592 38.94 3.12 6.26
CA LEU A 592 39.69 4.25 6.81
C LEU A 592 40.94 3.81 7.60
N SER A 593 40.91 2.63 8.20
CA SER A 593 42.01 2.06 8.97
C SER A 593 43.08 1.40 8.08
N ALA A 594 42.66 0.78 6.97
CA ALA A 594 43.55 0.10 6.03
C ALA A 594 44.30 1.05 5.07
N VAL A 595 43.79 2.26 4.83
CA VAL A 595 44.39 3.20 3.89
C VAL A 595 45.69 3.81 4.43
N GLN A 596 46.79 3.68 3.67
CA GLN A 596 48.06 4.32 4.01
C GLN A 596 48.29 5.65 3.27
N ASP A 597 47.58 5.90 2.17
CA ASP A 597 47.67 7.14 1.41
C ASP A 597 47.06 8.34 2.19
N PRO A 598 47.87 9.36 2.54
CA PRO A 598 47.38 10.54 3.25
C PRO A 598 46.33 11.34 2.45
N ALA A 599 46.36 11.29 1.12
CA ALA A 599 45.44 12.05 0.27
C ALA A 599 44.03 11.46 0.24
N ALA A 600 43.89 10.13 0.39
CA ALA A 600 42.60 9.43 0.38
C ALA A 600 41.89 9.42 1.75
N ARG A 601 42.64 9.59 2.86
CA ARG A 601 42.09 9.57 4.24
C ARG A 601 40.95 10.54 4.51
N PRO A 602 40.99 11.83 4.08
CA PRO A 602 39.91 12.78 4.36
C PRO A 602 38.55 12.35 3.77
N ALA A 603 38.55 11.82 2.54
CA ALA A 603 37.33 11.37 1.87
C ALA A 603 36.72 10.14 2.56
N LEU A 604 37.56 9.14 2.91
CA LEU A 604 37.12 7.96 3.65
C LEU A 604 36.63 8.31 5.07
N ARG A 605 37.25 9.30 5.73
CA ARG A 605 36.79 9.80 7.02
C ARG A 605 35.41 10.45 6.92
N ALA A 606 35.14 11.23 5.87
CA ALA A 606 33.82 11.82 5.65
C ALA A 606 32.74 10.74 5.37
N GLN A 607 33.10 9.67 4.65
CA GLN A 607 32.23 8.52 4.42
C GLN A 607 31.91 7.77 5.72
N PHE A 608 32.91 7.49 6.55
CA PHE A 608 32.73 6.89 7.88
C PHE A 608 31.80 7.74 8.76
N VAL A 609 32.05 9.03 8.91
CA VAL A 609 31.21 9.93 9.72
C VAL A 609 29.76 9.94 9.22
N THR A 610 29.55 9.93 7.90
CA THR A 610 28.20 9.87 7.31
C THR A 610 27.52 8.53 7.59
N ALA A 611 28.26 7.42 7.48
CA ALA A 611 27.74 6.07 7.75
C ALA A 611 27.41 5.89 9.24
N GLN A 612 28.28 6.38 10.13
CA GLN A 612 28.09 6.37 11.59
C GLN A 612 26.84 7.16 11.98
N LYS A 613 26.68 8.40 11.47
CA LYS A 613 25.47 9.21 11.71
C LYS A 613 24.18 8.48 11.30
N ARG A 614 24.20 7.76 10.17
CA ARG A 614 23.04 6.96 9.72
C ARG A 614 22.79 5.74 10.60
N SER A 615 23.84 5.14 11.18
CA SER A 615 23.72 4.06 12.17
C SER A 615 23.06 4.58 13.45
N ASP A 616 23.54 5.72 13.96
CA ASP A 616 23.02 6.37 15.17
C ASP A 616 21.56 6.79 15.01
N GLU A 617 21.19 7.35 13.86
CA GLU A 617 19.79 7.68 13.53
C GLU A 617 18.90 6.43 13.55
N ALA A 618 19.37 5.32 12.95
CA ALA A 618 18.64 4.06 12.92
C ALA A 618 18.52 3.41 14.32
N LEU A 619 19.56 3.52 15.14
CA LEU A 619 19.54 3.10 16.55
C LEU A 619 18.53 3.93 17.35
N GLY A 620 18.48 5.24 17.13
CA GLY A 620 17.49 6.12 17.74
C GLY A 620 16.04 5.73 17.41
N GLU A 621 15.77 5.37 16.15
CA GLU A 621 14.45 4.88 15.74
C GLU A 621 14.08 3.52 16.37
N LEU A 622 15.07 2.62 16.52
CA LEU A 622 14.91 1.33 17.17
C LEU A 622 14.58 1.48 18.66
N VAL A 623 15.40 2.26 19.38
CA VAL A 623 15.25 2.54 20.82
C VAL A 623 13.93 3.26 21.11
N ALA A 624 13.50 4.16 20.23
CA ALA A 624 12.21 4.84 20.38
C ALA A 624 10.98 3.91 20.25
N LEU A 625 11.11 2.78 19.54
CA LEU A 625 10.01 1.82 19.36
C LEU A 625 10.00 0.70 20.41
N GLN A 626 11.17 0.31 20.91
CA GLN A 626 11.34 -0.81 21.84
C GLN A 626 10.38 -0.77 23.05
N PRO A 627 10.21 0.35 23.78
CA PRO A 627 9.29 0.40 24.93
C PRO A 627 7.83 0.11 24.58
N ALA A 628 7.40 0.48 23.36
CA ALA A 628 6.04 0.20 22.91
C ALA A 628 5.84 -1.29 22.61
N TRP A 629 6.86 -1.95 22.05
CA TRP A 629 6.85 -3.38 21.80
C TRP A 629 6.89 -4.17 23.12
N GLU A 630 7.77 -3.80 24.05
CA GLU A 630 7.88 -4.44 25.36
C GLU A 630 6.57 -4.36 26.15
N ALA A 631 5.91 -3.19 26.13
CA ALA A 631 4.63 -3.00 26.79
C ALA A 631 3.51 -3.87 26.18
N ALA A 632 3.51 -4.04 24.85
CA ALA A 632 2.56 -4.92 24.17
C ALA A 632 2.81 -6.39 24.50
N PHE A 633 4.07 -6.82 24.49
CA PHE A 633 4.49 -8.18 24.81
C PHE A 633 4.12 -8.53 26.25
N ALA A 634 4.50 -7.68 27.22
CA ALA A 634 4.18 -7.89 28.63
C ALA A 634 2.67 -7.91 28.90
N ALA A 635 1.88 -7.09 28.20
CA ALA A 635 0.42 -7.14 28.30
C ALA A 635 -0.14 -8.47 27.75
N ALA A 636 0.34 -8.92 26.58
CA ALA A 636 -0.10 -10.18 25.97
C ALA A 636 0.25 -11.39 26.84
N THR A 637 1.48 -11.45 27.36
CA THR A 637 1.94 -12.53 28.25
C THR A 637 1.09 -12.62 29.51
N ARG A 638 0.79 -11.48 30.15
CA ARG A 638 -0.11 -11.45 31.32
C ARG A 638 -1.52 -11.90 30.97
N CYS A 639 -2.09 -11.47 29.85
CA CYS A 639 -3.41 -11.91 29.41
C CYS A 639 -3.46 -13.40 29.09
N GLN A 640 -2.42 -13.96 28.46
CA GLN A 640 -2.30 -15.40 28.20
C GLN A 640 -2.18 -16.19 29.50
N ALA A 641 -1.40 -15.71 30.48
CA ALA A 641 -1.28 -16.34 31.79
C ALA A 641 -2.63 -16.40 32.52
N VAL A 642 -3.37 -15.29 32.52
CA VAL A 642 -4.72 -15.22 33.10
C VAL A 642 -5.68 -16.15 32.36
N ALA A 643 -5.67 -16.16 31.02
CA ALA A 643 -6.54 -17.01 30.21
C ALA A 643 -6.32 -18.52 30.46
N ARG A 644 -5.09 -18.94 30.77
CA ARG A 644 -4.77 -20.35 31.11
C ARG A 644 -5.41 -20.83 32.41
N THR A 645 -5.70 -19.93 33.35
CA THR A 645 -6.31 -20.33 34.63
C THR A 645 -7.76 -20.80 34.48
N GLY A 646 -8.44 -20.48 33.37
CA GLY A 646 -9.76 -21.01 33.02
C GLY A 646 -10.88 -20.72 34.02
N ARG A 647 -10.69 -19.77 34.96
CA ARG A 647 -11.64 -19.50 36.03
C ARG A 647 -12.87 -18.76 35.51
N ALA A 648 -14.06 -19.23 35.86
CA ALA A 648 -15.31 -18.53 35.56
C ALA A 648 -15.30 -17.09 36.12
N GLY A 649 -15.78 -16.12 35.34
CA GLY A 649 -15.81 -14.69 35.70
C GLY A 649 -15.04 -13.79 34.71
N LEU A 650 -14.95 -12.49 35.03
CA LEU A 650 -14.22 -11.52 34.22
C LEU A 650 -12.87 -11.18 34.88
N ASP A 651 -11.78 -11.25 34.10
CA ASP A 651 -10.46 -10.81 34.53
C ASP A 651 -10.03 -9.54 33.78
N LEU A 652 -9.52 -8.57 34.54
CA LEU A 652 -8.93 -7.34 34.02
C LEU A 652 -7.44 -7.33 34.32
N VAL A 653 -6.62 -7.09 33.31
CA VAL A 653 -5.18 -6.89 33.46
C VAL A 653 -4.90 -5.40 33.31
N VAL A 654 -4.49 -4.77 34.40
CA VAL A 654 -4.23 -3.32 34.45
C VAL A 654 -2.72 -3.08 34.41
N ASN A 655 -2.31 -1.99 33.76
CA ASN A 655 -0.90 -1.64 33.63
C ASN A 655 -0.31 -1.06 34.92
N GLY A 656 -1.04 -0.15 35.56
CA GLY A 656 -0.65 0.51 36.80
C GLY A 656 -1.05 -0.26 38.06
N THR A 657 -0.71 0.32 39.20
CA THR A 657 -0.94 -0.23 40.54
C THR A 657 -2.42 -0.23 40.90
N ALA A 658 -2.77 -0.81 42.05
CA ALA A 658 -4.13 -0.70 42.59
C ALA A 658 -4.54 0.77 42.82
N GLU A 659 -3.61 1.63 43.20
CA GLU A 659 -3.83 3.07 43.38
C GLU A 659 -4.06 3.77 42.04
N ASP A 660 -3.25 3.48 41.02
CA ASP A 660 -3.45 4.00 39.67
C ASP A 660 -4.82 3.58 39.10
N TRP A 661 -5.25 2.34 39.41
CA TRP A 661 -6.55 1.83 39.00
C TRP A 661 -7.71 2.51 39.73
N ALA A 662 -7.57 2.77 41.04
CA ALA A 662 -8.53 3.55 41.80
C ALA A 662 -8.65 4.98 41.26
N GLU A 663 -7.51 5.61 40.92
CA GLU A 663 -7.48 6.93 40.26
C GLU A 663 -8.21 6.90 38.91
N ALA A 664 -7.97 5.86 38.10
CA ALA A 664 -8.63 5.68 36.81
C ALA A 664 -10.16 5.51 36.95
N GLN A 665 -10.62 4.82 37.99
CA GLN A 665 -12.04 4.66 38.30
C GLN A 665 -12.69 5.97 38.74
N ALA A 666 -12.02 6.74 39.60
CA ALA A 666 -12.50 8.04 40.03
C ALA A 666 -12.58 9.05 38.87
N ALA A 667 -11.64 8.96 37.92
CA ALA A 667 -11.59 9.80 36.73
C ALA A 667 -12.30 9.18 35.52
N ALA A 668 -13.13 8.14 35.72
CA ALA A 668 -13.75 7.41 34.64
C ALA A 668 -14.75 8.29 33.88
N LYS A 669 -14.65 8.30 32.55
CA LYS A 669 -15.58 9.06 31.71
C LYS A 669 -16.99 8.46 31.72
N GLU A 670 -17.09 7.15 32.00
CA GLU A 670 -18.37 6.48 32.30
C GLU A 670 -18.24 5.61 33.54
N PRO A 671 -18.55 6.17 34.71
CA PRO A 671 -18.41 5.45 35.97
C PRO A 671 -19.35 4.24 36.05
N ASN A 672 -20.54 4.29 35.44
CA ASN A 672 -21.52 3.20 35.50
C ASN A 672 -21.08 1.97 34.68
N VAL A 673 -20.58 2.19 33.46
CA VAL A 673 -20.05 1.11 32.62
C VAL A 673 -18.80 0.51 33.23
N LEU A 674 -17.88 1.34 33.72
CA LEU A 674 -16.69 0.85 34.39
C LEU A 674 -17.04 0.07 35.66
N ARG A 675 -17.98 0.55 36.47
CA ARG A 675 -18.47 -0.12 37.68
C ARG A 675 -19.06 -1.49 37.36
N ALA A 676 -19.92 -1.59 36.34
CA ALA A 676 -20.51 -2.85 35.91
C ALA A 676 -19.47 -3.85 35.39
N ILE A 677 -18.45 -3.37 34.66
CA ILE A 677 -17.31 -4.20 34.23
C ILE A 677 -16.52 -4.70 35.44
N THR A 678 -16.23 -3.83 36.41
CA THR A 678 -15.43 -4.17 37.60
C THR A 678 -16.17 -4.98 38.66
N LYS A 679 -17.51 -4.96 38.66
CA LYS A 679 -18.34 -5.67 39.64
C LYS A 679 -18.03 -7.17 39.60
N ASP A 680 -17.50 -7.72 40.69
CA ASP A 680 -17.06 -9.13 40.77
C ASP A 680 -16.01 -9.53 39.72
N ALA A 681 -15.30 -8.55 39.13
CA ALA A 681 -14.16 -8.82 38.26
C ALA A 681 -12.89 -8.99 39.09
N ARG A 682 -12.03 -9.92 38.68
CA ARG A 682 -10.69 -10.06 39.24
C ARG A 682 -9.77 -9.09 38.54
N VAL A 683 -9.19 -8.16 39.29
CA VAL A 683 -8.28 -7.15 38.75
C VAL A 683 -6.85 -7.53 39.08
N HIS A 684 -6.07 -7.77 38.02
CA HIS A 684 -4.64 -8.08 38.07
C HIS A 684 -3.88 -6.79 37.79
N CYS A 685 -3.47 -6.09 38.85
CA CYS A 685 -2.72 -4.83 38.73
C CYS A 685 -1.24 -5.07 38.41
N GLY A 686 -0.62 -4.10 37.73
CA GLY A 686 0.81 -4.09 37.39
C GLY A 686 1.56 -2.93 38.06
N PRO A 687 2.85 -2.72 37.78
CA PRO A 687 3.65 -3.45 36.79
C PRO A 687 4.05 -4.84 37.29
N ASP A 688 3.93 -5.84 36.42
CA ASP A 688 4.51 -7.17 36.65
C ASP A 688 5.98 -7.15 36.25
N ALA A 689 6.86 -7.09 37.25
CA ALA A 689 8.30 -7.05 37.04
C ALA A 689 8.80 -8.26 36.23
N ALA A 690 8.19 -9.44 36.39
CA ALA A 690 8.61 -10.65 35.69
C ALA A 690 8.28 -10.60 34.19
N SER A 691 7.05 -10.20 33.82
CA SER A 691 6.69 -10.02 32.40
C SER A 691 7.43 -8.87 31.75
N ALA A 692 7.68 -7.76 32.47
CA ALA A 692 8.46 -6.64 31.95
C ALA A 692 9.93 -7.02 31.73
N GLU A 693 10.54 -7.74 32.67
CA GLU A 693 11.89 -8.28 32.54
C GLU A 693 12.00 -9.26 31.37
N THR A 694 11.01 -10.15 31.23
CA THR A 694 10.94 -11.10 30.12
C THR A 694 10.82 -10.38 28.78
N ALA A 695 9.94 -9.37 28.69
CA ALA A 695 9.78 -8.55 27.49
C ALA A 695 11.10 -7.88 27.10
N ARG A 696 11.80 -7.25 28.07
CA ARG A 696 13.10 -6.62 27.82
C ARG A 696 14.14 -7.64 27.34
N ARG A 697 14.28 -8.78 28.01
CA ARG A 697 15.21 -9.85 27.61
C ARG A 697 14.92 -10.36 26.20
N VAL A 698 13.65 -10.53 25.85
CA VAL A 698 13.26 -10.94 24.49
C VAL A 698 13.58 -9.83 23.49
N ALA A 699 13.29 -8.55 23.80
CA ALA A 699 13.65 -7.44 22.94
C ALA A 699 15.16 -7.37 22.70
N ASP A 700 15.96 -7.42 23.75
CA ASP A 700 17.43 -7.39 23.69
C ASP A 700 17.96 -8.57 22.89
N ARG A 701 17.39 -9.77 23.08
CA ARG A 701 17.73 -10.95 22.31
C ARG A 701 17.38 -10.81 20.83
N LEU A 702 16.18 -10.31 20.50
CA LEU A 702 15.79 -10.06 19.11
C LEU A 702 16.74 -9.07 18.43
N VAL A 703 17.17 -8.03 19.15
CA VAL A 703 18.16 -7.07 18.65
C VAL A 703 19.53 -7.75 18.47
N ALA A 704 20.02 -8.47 19.47
CA ALA A 704 21.34 -9.13 19.46
C ALA A 704 21.45 -10.25 18.42
N GLU A 705 20.38 -11.01 18.20
CA GLU A 705 20.31 -12.10 17.21
C GLU A 705 19.90 -11.58 15.81
N HIS A 706 19.80 -10.26 15.63
CA HIS A 706 19.40 -9.64 14.36
C HIS A 706 18.04 -10.17 13.84
N CYS A 707 17.11 -10.47 14.73
CA CYS A 707 15.84 -11.09 14.39
C CYS A 707 14.90 -10.09 13.69
N VAL A 708 14.76 -10.25 12.38
CA VAL A 708 13.95 -9.36 11.52
C VAL A 708 12.49 -9.79 11.39
N GLU A 709 12.18 -11.02 11.80
CA GLU A 709 10.86 -11.64 11.78
C GLU A 709 10.60 -12.46 13.06
N PRO A 710 10.20 -11.83 14.16
CA PRO A 710 9.73 -12.59 15.31
C PRO A 710 8.49 -13.43 14.92
N PRO A 711 8.37 -14.67 15.40
CA PRO A 711 7.23 -15.53 15.07
C PRO A 711 5.91 -14.84 15.47
N PRO A 712 4.86 -14.99 14.65
CA PRO A 712 3.59 -14.33 14.92
C PRO A 712 3.02 -14.83 16.24
N ALA A 713 2.62 -13.89 17.09
CA ALA A 713 1.88 -14.19 18.30
C ALA A 713 0.48 -14.64 17.89
N THR A 714 0.19 -15.92 18.08
CA THR A 714 -1.10 -16.53 17.73
C THR A 714 -1.89 -16.91 18.97
N LEU A 715 -3.21 -17.04 18.79
CA LEU A 715 -4.08 -17.53 19.85
C LEU A 715 -4.07 -19.06 19.82
N GLY A 716 -3.51 -19.68 20.86
CA GLY A 716 -3.51 -21.12 21.00
C GLY A 716 -4.92 -21.69 21.22
N PRO A 717 -5.17 -22.95 20.86
CA PRO A 717 -6.46 -23.61 21.12
C PRO A 717 -6.80 -23.69 22.61
N GLU A 718 -5.78 -23.70 23.49
CA GLU A 718 -5.93 -23.63 24.95
C GLU A 718 -6.55 -22.30 25.42
N HIS A 719 -6.25 -21.19 24.74
CA HIS A 719 -6.73 -19.85 25.11
C HIS A 719 -8.07 -19.51 24.46
N ALA A 720 -8.37 -20.09 23.29
CA ALA A 720 -9.56 -19.76 22.50
C ALA A 720 -10.87 -19.87 23.29
N ARG A 721 -11.02 -20.92 24.10
CA ARG A 721 -12.21 -21.12 24.95
C ARG A 721 -12.34 -20.05 26.03
N ALA A 722 -11.26 -19.76 26.74
CA ALA A 722 -11.23 -18.74 27.79
C ALA A 722 -11.51 -17.33 27.22
N VAL A 723 -10.97 -17.02 26.05
CA VAL A 723 -11.23 -15.76 25.33
C VAL A 723 -12.70 -15.65 24.95
N ALA A 724 -13.31 -16.69 24.37
CA ALA A 724 -14.71 -16.67 23.97
C ALA A 724 -15.64 -16.41 25.17
N SER A 725 -15.43 -17.11 26.29
CA SER A 725 -16.18 -16.89 27.52
C SER A 725 -15.99 -15.48 28.08
N ALA A 726 -14.76 -14.96 28.08
CA ALA A 726 -14.47 -13.60 28.54
C ALA A 726 -15.13 -12.53 27.66
N GLN A 727 -15.19 -12.72 26.34
CA GLN A 727 -15.84 -11.79 25.42
C GLN A 727 -17.36 -11.71 25.65
N VAL A 728 -18.01 -12.84 25.92
CA VAL A 728 -19.44 -12.87 26.26
C VAL A 728 -19.69 -12.15 27.58
N ALA A 729 -18.94 -12.48 28.63
CA ALA A 729 -19.06 -11.83 29.94
C ALA A 729 -18.81 -10.31 29.87
N TRP A 730 -17.81 -9.90 29.08
CA TRP A 730 -17.50 -8.51 28.82
C TRP A 730 -18.68 -7.76 28.19
N ARG A 731 -19.25 -8.29 27.10
CA ARG A 731 -20.39 -7.66 26.39
C ARG A 731 -21.61 -7.50 27.28
N LEU A 732 -21.94 -8.53 28.07
CA LEU A 732 -23.07 -8.48 29.00
C LEU A 732 -22.92 -7.38 30.06
N ARG A 733 -21.73 -7.24 30.64
CA ARG A 733 -21.45 -6.21 31.66
C ARG A 733 -21.44 -4.79 31.09
N VAL A 734 -20.88 -4.60 29.90
CA VAL A 734 -20.96 -3.32 29.18
C VAL A 734 -22.41 -2.93 28.92
N ALA A 735 -23.23 -3.88 28.44
CA ALA A 735 -24.65 -3.64 28.19
C ALA A 735 -25.42 -3.28 29.47
N SER A 736 -25.16 -3.98 30.57
CA SER A 736 -25.76 -3.71 31.89
C SER A 736 -25.41 -2.31 32.40
N GLY A 737 -24.12 -1.96 32.44
CA GLY A 737 -23.70 -0.64 32.92
C GLY A 737 -24.19 0.51 32.05
N ALA A 738 -24.36 0.27 30.75
CA ALA A 738 -24.91 1.26 29.83
C ALA A 738 -26.45 1.39 29.96
N ALA A 739 -27.14 0.35 30.45
CA ALA A 739 -28.56 0.43 30.81
C ALA A 739 -28.75 1.20 32.12
N GLU A 740 -27.93 0.92 33.15
CA GLU A 740 -27.93 1.65 34.43
C GLU A 740 -27.61 3.14 34.27
N GLY A 741 -26.77 3.52 33.30
CA GLY A 741 -26.48 4.92 32.99
C GLY A 741 -27.55 5.67 32.20
N ARG A 742 -28.64 5.02 31.78
CA ARG A 742 -29.73 5.64 31.00
C ARG A 742 -30.95 6.04 31.84
N ASP A 743 -30.88 5.91 33.16
CA ASP A 743 -31.95 6.36 34.07
C ASP A 743 -31.66 7.75 34.66
N SER A 744 -31.96 8.78 33.86
CA SER A 744 -32.51 10.08 34.26
C SER A 744 -32.61 10.96 33.01
N SER A 745 -33.85 11.27 32.61
CA SER A 745 -34.22 12.33 31.65
C SER A 745 -34.44 12.02 30.15
N ARG A 746 -34.63 10.78 29.69
CA ARG A 746 -35.15 10.55 28.32
C ARG A 746 -36.19 9.44 28.27
N ARG A 747 -37.47 9.83 28.30
CA ARG A 747 -38.58 9.01 27.75
C ARG A 747 -38.24 8.66 26.30
N ASP A 748 -38.35 7.40 25.94
CA ASP A 748 -38.07 6.93 24.58
C ASP A 748 -39.22 7.27 23.63
N LEU A 749 -38.91 7.28 22.34
CA LEU A 749 -39.86 7.51 21.24
C LEU A 749 -40.82 6.33 21.02
N TRP A 750 -40.69 5.23 21.76
CA TRP A 750 -41.53 4.05 21.64
C TRP A 750 -42.76 4.13 22.53
N SER A 751 -42.71 4.87 23.64
CA SER A 751 -43.88 5.13 24.48
C SER A 751 -44.96 6.02 23.83
N TRP A 752 -44.69 6.63 22.67
CA TRP A 752 -45.69 7.39 21.89
C TRP A 752 -46.45 6.52 20.88
N ALA A 753 -45.93 5.35 20.54
CA ALA A 753 -46.55 4.47 19.55
C ALA A 753 -47.59 3.52 20.17
N GLU A 754 -47.53 3.27 21.49
CA GLU A 754 -48.47 2.38 22.19
C GLU A 754 -49.71 3.12 22.73
N ASP A 755 -49.64 4.44 22.96
CA ASP A 755 -50.80 5.25 23.40
C ASP A 755 -51.70 5.73 22.23
N GLY A 756 -51.29 5.52 20.98
CA GLY A 756 -52.03 5.94 19.77
C GLY A 756 -52.99 4.92 19.18
N CYS A 757 -53.14 3.74 19.80
CA CYS A 757 -54.06 2.68 19.36
C CYS A 757 -55.22 2.40 20.33
N ALA A 758 -55.49 3.29 21.28
CA ALA A 758 -56.69 3.24 22.10
C ALA A 758 -57.27 4.65 22.33
N THR A 759 -57.80 5.27 21.28
CA THR A 759 -59.12 5.97 21.21
C THR A 759 -59.25 6.75 19.91
#